data_AF-A0AAN0LHV3-F1
#
_entry.id   AF-A0AAN0LHV3-F1
#
_cell.length_a   1.000
_cell.length_b   1.000
_cell.length_c   1.000
_cell.angle_alpha   90.00
_cell.angle_beta   90.00
_cell.angle_gamma   90.00
#
_symmetry.space_group_name_H-M   'P 1'
#
loop_
_entity.id
_entity.type
_entity.pdbx_description
1 polymer ?
#
loop_
_entity_poly.entity_id
_entity_poly.type
_entity_poly.pdbx_seq_one_letter_code
_entity_poly.pdbx_strand_id
1 'polypeptide(L)'
;MSEKKKIAFYTVLASGHFNFTSSIATTLLNLYSDKIETYFFTDHEWCKKLSKIDSRFKFEIIEYEEKKQKDFINKMAESMEPILSLSNLDKLKATYKSFFENDDFLYIDQKVSKLIEKLKPDYLLCDLACHMPAMVESGIPYSFIISCNPLLLNIESLPICGLDLRTIDKEQIKETRKELEDFYKEINNHLELNYSKRNVKYNGKYPASQTRSEHLSFYCYPKELDYFNDELKTDYKLLQVDSPIVLSRIPPPFDFSKEFAELPGKIIYVSLGSVFSCYYTKLQKLLDTLATLPYKYIVSKGPNGDKIKFPDNRFIGENFVDQLAILQVVDIMIAHGGNNTFTECFYFGVPAIIFPMIGDQINNASRLEETGFGDRMNLMDYSQKELESKLNRILNDNLLINNIKNITFYNYLTSGHMNLSVSVVPTLLDNYSDEIDVFFFVDYLWAEKLSKIDLRFKFEIFEKKESKNEEINAFIGILEPLLNLSEKERTKNLLKLTNDSKDLSFDDEVSVLIKKLKPDYLLCDLVYHMPSLLECKIPYSFIISANPLILNIEDFPLIGVGHGIDEKEKIKAARLEFKEIFGFITKKFESSYEKLNVKLDKKIPVYSPKSEYFSIYSYPKEIDYFDENQRKKYNLLQVDSPVVSSRVPAPYHLSEEFIKLPGKIIYVSLGSLFGYYYVKLQKLLDALATLPYKYIVSKGPFGEKIKFPNERFIRENYVNQFAVLQVVDMMIAHGGNNTLTECFYFGVPALIIPIIGDQPNNAKRLEETGFGYRINLMNYTQEELKEKINKILSDEILIEKTKKVGERIRNEKSLEKAKNVSKKKIGLYNYLSSGHTNVSTAIASILLDNYSDELDVYFFVDDTWAEKLKKKDSRFKFEIFEKEKINKNEEVFDFIKLFEPILSLPEVEKFKKGVEILHKDNNIVCDEQVSKAIKKLKPDYLLCDVAFHMACLIECKIPYSFVISCNPLILDVEELPVCGITHGVDEKEKIKAVRLELKETFDFITKKFESSYEKFKVKFEKNYPVYSPRSDYLSIYSYPKEVDYFNDELKKNYKLLQIDSPIVPSRIPPPFELPKEFAKLPGKIIYVSLGSMFSCYHTKLQKLLDTLAILPYKYIVSKGPNGDKITFPDNRFIGENFVNQLAILQVADMMIAHGGNNTFTECFYFGVPSIIFPMIGDQLNNAKRIEETGFGYRMDLMNYTQEELKYKINKILSDESLIEKNKKAGERIRNEKSLEKAVKIFYESIKNKNNNLVVKN
;
A
#
# COMPACT_ATOMS: atom_id res chain seq x y z
N MET A 1 3.63 -22.76 13.78
CA MET A 1 2.23 -22.41 13.47
C MET A 1 1.53 -22.21 14.79
N SER A 2 1.09 -20.99 15.12
CA SER A 2 0.28 -20.74 16.33
C SER A 2 -1.17 -21.15 16.03
N GLU A 3 -1.81 -21.85 16.96
CA GLU A 3 -3.20 -22.32 16.85
C GLU A 3 -4.18 -21.13 16.78
N LYS A 4 -5.22 -21.23 15.93
CA LYS A 4 -6.24 -20.17 15.79
C LYS A 4 -7.12 -20.09 17.03
N LYS A 5 -7.54 -18.87 17.39
CA LYS A 5 -8.46 -18.62 18.51
C LYS A 5 -9.91 -18.99 18.14
N LYS A 6 -10.61 -19.71 19.01
CA LYS A 6 -12.01 -20.13 18.82
C LYS A 6 -12.96 -19.15 19.48
N ILE A 7 -13.82 -18.51 18.69
CA ILE A 7 -14.86 -17.61 19.19
C ILE A 7 -16.20 -18.31 19.01
N ALA A 8 -16.93 -18.52 20.10
CA ALA A 8 -18.24 -19.15 20.07
C ALA A 8 -19.36 -18.10 20.23
N PHE A 9 -20.38 -18.22 19.39
CA PHE A 9 -21.57 -17.39 19.37
C PHE A 9 -22.76 -18.19 19.88
N TYR A 10 -23.53 -17.61 20.78
CA TYR A 10 -24.78 -18.20 21.24
C TYR A 10 -25.87 -17.14 21.29
N THR A 11 -27.06 -17.49 20.81
CA THR A 11 -28.15 -16.53 20.60
C THR A 11 -29.50 -17.23 20.68
N VAL A 12 -30.53 -16.47 21.02
CA VAL A 12 -31.93 -16.93 21.02
C VAL A 12 -32.34 -17.34 19.59
N LEU A 13 -33.16 -18.38 19.47
CA LEU A 13 -33.61 -18.93 18.18
C LEU A 13 -34.64 -18.04 17.45
N ALA A 14 -34.24 -16.82 17.09
CA ALA A 14 -35.07 -15.84 16.43
C ALA A 14 -34.26 -15.02 15.40
N SER A 15 -34.92 -14.67 14.29
CA SER A 15 -34.26 -14.00 13.15
C SER A 15 -33.65 -12.64 13.49
N GLY A 16 -34.26 -11.90 14.44
CA GLY A 16 -33.70 -10.64 14.94
C GLY A 16 -32.28 -10.82 15.50
N HIS A 17 -32.12 -11.79 16.38
CA HIS A 17 -30.86 -12.01 17.09
C HIS A 17 -29.78 -12.59 16.18
N PHE A 18 -30.13 -13.52 15.29
CA PHE A 18 -29.17 -14.12 14.35
C PHE A 18 -28.63 -13.15 13.30
N ASN A 19 -29.43 -12.19 12.82
CA ASN A 19 -28.96 -11.26 11.80
C ASN A 19 -27.77 -10.43 12.32
N PHE A 20 -27.92 -9.77 13.49
CA PHE A 20 -26.82 -8.98 14.05
C PHE A 20 -25.64 -9.85 14.47
N THR A 21 -25.89 -10.98 15.14
CA THR A 21 -24.85 -11.92 15.58
C THR A 21 -24.03 -12.46 14.40
N SER A 22 -24.69 -12.86 13.30
CA SER A 22 -24.00 -13.36 12.10
C SER A 22 -23.22 -12.27 11.37
N SER A 23 -23.64 -11.01 11.45
CA SER A 23 -22.93 -9.87 10.86
C SER A 23 -21.64 -9.57 11.60
N ILE A 24 -21.65 -9.62 12.93
CA ILE A 24 -20.42 -9.55 13.74
C ILE A 24 -19.48 -10.72 13.40
N ALA A 25 -19.99 -11.95 13.33
CA ALA A 25 -19.19 -13.12 13.00
C ALA A 25 -18.52 -13.05 11.62
N THR A 26 -19.24 -12.65 10.56
CA THR A 26 -18.64 -12.49 9.22
C THR A 26 -17.66 -11.33 9.18
N THR A 27 -17.93 -10.24 9.90
CA THR A 27 -16.99 -9.11 9.97
C THR A 27 -15.67 -9.54 10.61
N LEU A 28 -15.72 -10.28 11.71
CA LEU A 28 -14.53 -10.84 12.35
C LEU A 28 -13.77 -11.80 11.42
N LEU A 29 -14.48 -12.67 10.69
CA LEU A 29 -13.83 -13.57 9.73
C LEU A 29 -13.23 -12.81 8.54
N ASN A 30 -13.85 -11.74 8.06
CA ASN A 30 -13.30 -10.92 6.98
C ASN A 30 -11.99 -10.25 7.38
N LEU A 31 -11.86 -9.86 8.65
CA LEU A 31 -10.67 -9.18 9.18
C LEU A 31 -9.58 -10.14 9.65
N TYR A 32 -9.95 -11.30 10.19
CA TYR A 32 -9.04 -12.16 10.96
C TYR A 32 -9.14 -13.66 10.64
N SER A 33 -9.58 -14.03 9.43
CA SER A 33 -9.77 -15.45 9.04
C SER A 33 -8.55 -16.35 9.25
N ASP A 34 -7.34 -15.81 9.24
CA ASP A 34 -6.07 -16.49 9.49
C ASP A 34 -5.78 -16.69 10.99
N LYS A 35 -6.40 -15.91 11.86
CA LYS A 35 -6.16 -15.89 13.32
C LYS A 35 -7.28 -16.48 14.15
N ILE A 36 -8.52 -16.50 13.65
CA ILE A 36 -9.69 -16.96 14.40
C ILE A 36 -10.52 -18.03 13.66
N GLU A 37 -11.33 -18.73 14.43
CA GLU A 37 -12.42 -19.59 13.96
C GLU A 37 -13.70 -19.22 14.69
N THR A 38 -14.83 -19.16 13.97
CA THR A 38 -16.13 -18.83 14.56
C THR A 38 -17.03 -20.06 14.63
N TYR A 39 -17.60 -20.31 15.80
CA TYR A 39 -18.52 -21.42 16.07
C TYR A 39 -19.88 -20.88 16.51
N PHE A 40 -20.97 -21.41 15.99
CA PHE A 40 -22.33 -21.09 16.44
C PHE A 40 -22.92 -22.25 17.24
N PHE A 41 -23.42 -21.95 18.43
CA PHE A 41 -24.23 -22.87 19.24
C PHE A 41 -25.69 -22.70 18.84
N THR A 42 -26.23 -23.65 18.08
CA THR A 42 -27.55 -23.51 17.46
C THR A 42 -28.18 -24.86 17.10
N ASP A 43 -29.39 -24.89 16.57
CA ASP A 43 -30.05 -26.11 16.11
C ASP A 43 -29.77 -26.45 14.63
N HIS A 44 -30.25 -27.60 14.19
CA HIS A 44 -30.10 -28.05 12.80
C HIS A 44 -30.78 -27.14 11.77
N GLU A 45 -31.84 -26.42 12.14
CA GLU A 45 -32.56 -25.54 11.21
C GLU A 45 -31.76 -24.25 10.96
N TRP A 46 -31.30 -23.61 12.02
CA TRP A 46 -30.51 -22.39 11.96
C TRP A 46 -29.10 -22.62 11.43
N CYS A 47 -28.50 -23.79 11.69
CA CYS A 47 -27.27 -24.21 11.03
C CYS A 47 -27.40 -24.13 9.50
N LYS A 48 -28.50 -24.63 8.92
CA LYS A 48 -28.75 -24.57 7.47
C LYS A 48 -28.88 -23.12 6.97
N LYS A 49 -29.54 -22.24 7.74
CA LYS A 49 -29.71 -20.83 7.38
C LYS A 49 -28.38 -20.07 7.45
N LEU A 50 -27.63 -20.22 8.54
CA LEU A 50 -26.34 -19.57 8.75
C LEU A 50 -25.26 -20.06 7.78
N SER A 51 -25.26 -21.33 7.40
CA SER A 51 -24.33 -21.87 6.40
C SER A 51 -24.51 -21.24 5.02
N LYS A 52 -25.72 -20.79 4.67
CA LYS A 52 -25.98 -20.04 3.42
C LYS A 52 -25.48 -18.59 3.51
N ILE A 53 -25.38 -18.04 4.71
CA ILE A 53 -24.94 -16.67 4.97
C ILE A 53 -23.41 -16.58 4.87
N ASP A 54 -22.69 -17.52 5.47
CA ASP A 54 -21.23 -17.61 5.36
C ASP A 54 -20.77 -19.06 5.56
N SER A 55 -20.19 -19.65 4.51
CA SER A 55 -19.78 -21.05 4.52
C SER A 55 -18.61 -21.34 5.46
N ARG A 56 -17.95 -20.32 6.00
CA ARG A 56 -16.84 -20.45 6.95
C ARG A 56 -17.29 -20.66 8.39
N PHE A 57 -18.57 -20.42 8.69
CA PHE A 57 -19.11 -20.66 10.02
C PHE A 57 -19.04 -22.14 10.38
N LYS A 58 -18.57 -22.41 11.59
CA LYS A 58 -18.59 -23.75 12.20
C LYS A 58 -19.75 -23.82 13.19
N PHE A 59 -20.20 -25.02 13.51
CA PHE A 59 -21.41 -25.22 14.30
C PHE A 59 -21.22 -26.31 15.35
N GLU A 60 -21.80 -26.08 16.52
CA GLU A 60 -22.03 -27.08 17.55
C GLU A 60 -23.52 -27.14 17.84
N ILE A 61 -24.10 -28.33 17.70
CA ILE A 61 -25.55 -28.48 17.60
C ILE A 61 -26.19 -28.69 18.98
N ILE A 62 -27.22 -27.88 19.27
CA ILE A 62 -28.11 -28.05 20.41
C ILE A 62 -29.24 -29.00 20.01
N GLU A 63 -29.24 -30.21 20.59
CA GLU A 63 -30.25 -31.24 20.35
C GLU A 63 -31.48 -31.03 21.26
N TYR A 64 -32.62 -30.70 20.63
CA TYR A 64 -33.95 -30.52 21.24
C TYR A 64 -34.83 -31.78 21.08
N GLU A 65 -35.80 -31.99 21.98
CA GLU A 65 -36.79 -33.07 21.84
C GLU A 65 -37.78 -32.79 20.68
N GLU A 66 -38.02 -33.78 19.80
CA GLU A 66 -38.81 -33.69 18.56
C GLU A 66 -40.20 -33.02 18.71
N LYS A 67 -40.83 -33.11 19.89
CA LYS A 67 -42.17 -32.55 20.15
C LYS A 67 -42.22 -31.01 20.17
N LYS A 68 -41.10 -30.29 20.25
CA LYS A 68 -41.07 -28.82 20.40
C LYS A 68 -40.85 -28.02 19.10
N GLN A 69 -40.45 -28.64 17.98
CA GLN A 69 -39.97 -27.90 16.79
C GLN A 69 -41.02 -27.58 15.71
N LYS A 70 -42.08 -28.38 15.53
CA LYS A 70 -43.14 -28.06 14.55
C LYS A 70 -44.19 -27.14 15.19
N ASP A 71 -44.37 -25.97 14.58
CA ASP A 71 -45.37 -24.94 14.91
C ASP A 71 -45.03 -23.94 16.03
N PHE A 72 -43.73 -23.74 16.32
CA PHE A 72 -43.26 -22.86 17.39
C PHE A 72 -43.76 -21.41 17.26
N ILE A 73 -43.74 -20.81 16.06
CA ILE A 73 -44.13 -19.41 15.86
C ILE A 73 -45.63 -19.20 16.13
N ASN A 74 -46.51 -20.13 15.71
CA ASN A 74 -47.94 -20.03 15.98
C ASN A 74 -48.25 -20.22 17.48
N LYS A 75 -47.61 -21.18 18.15
CA LYS A 75 -47.74 -21.36 19.61
C LYS A 75 -47.26 -20.15 20.39
N MET A 76 -46.16 -19.54 19.95
CA MET A 76 -45.65 -18.31 20.55
C MET A 76 -46.66 -17.17 20.36
N ALA A 77 -47.22 -16.99 19.16
CA ALA A 77 -48.28 -16.01 18.94
C ALA A 77 -49.54 -16.27 19.80
N GLU A 78 -49.99 -17.52 19.94
CA GLU A 78 -51.12 -17.88 20.81
C GLU A 78 -50.86 -17.53 22.29
N SER A 79 -49.66 -17.80 22.80
CA SER A 79 -49.29 -17.45 24.18
C SER A 79 -49.21 -15.94 24.44
N MET A 80 -48.93 -15.14 23.40
CA MET A 80 -48.79 -13.70 23.50
C MET A 80 -50.12 -12.96 23.36
N GLU A 81 -51.14 -13.58 22.76
CA GLU A 81 -52.43 -12.95 22.48
C GLU A 81 -53.12 -12.35 23.74
N PRO A 82 -53.19 -13.04 24.90
CA PRO A 82 -53.79 -12.48 26.11
C PRO A 82 -53.04 -11.27 26.67
N ILE A 83 -51.73 -11.17 26.37
CA ILE A 83 -50.86 -10.11 26.86
C ILE A 83 -51.09 -8.83 26.06
N LEU A 84 -51.43 -8.92 24.76
CA LEU A 84 -51.60 -7.76 23.87
C LEU A 84 -52.69 -6.78 24.30
N SER A 85 -53.69 -7.22 25.07
CA SER A 85 -54.77 -6.38 25.62
C SER A 85 -54.46 -5.71 26.96
N LEU A 86 -53.34 -6.04 27.61
CA LEU A 86 -52.98 -5.49 28.92
C LEU A 86 -52.45 -4.04 28.83
N SER A 87 -52.38 -3.36 29.98
CA SER A 87 -51.66 -2.08 30.10
C SER A 87 -50.17 -2.27 29.79
N ASN A 88 -49.43 -1.24 29.36
CA ASN A 88 -48.00 -1.38 29.04
C ASN A 88 -47.17 -1.91 30.23
N LEU A 89 -47.54 -1.52 31.46
CA LEU A 89 -46.87 -1.98 32.68
C LEU A 89 -47.15 -3.47 32.95
N ASP A 90 -48.40 -3.90 32.81
CA ASP A 90 -48.79 -5.30 33.00
C ASP A 90 -48.26 -6.19 31.87
N LYS A 91 -48.19 -5.65 30.64
CA LYS A 91 -47.52 -6.29 29.50
C LYS A 91 -46.07 -6.59 29.81
N LEU A 92 -45.32 -5.61 30.31
CA LEU A 92 -43.92 -5.78 30.70
C LEU A 92 -43.78 -6.91 31.75
N LYS A 93 -44.58 -6.84 32.83
CA LYS A 93 -44.55 -7.84 33.91
C LYS A 93 -44.86 -9.25 33.40
N ALA A 94 -45.94 -9.41 32.62
CA ALA A 94 -46.34 -10.70 32.05
C ALA A 94 -45.28 -11.27 31.09
N THR A 95 -44.65 -10.40 30.28
CA THR A 95 -43.59 -10.78 29.34
C THR A 95 -42.36 -11.31 30.08
N TYR A 96 -41.90 -10.58 31.09
CA TYR A 96 -40.74 -10.98 31.91
C TYR A 96 -40.99 -12.31 32.63
N LYS A 97 -42.18 -12.50 33.24
CA LYS A 97 -42.54 -13.77 33.87
C LYS A 97 -42.53 -14.93 32.88
N SER A 98 -43.13 -14.74 31.70
CA SER A 98 -43.13 -15.76 30.65
C SER A 98 -41.73 -16.16 30.17
N PHE A 99 -40.77 -15.23 30.16
CA PHE A 99 -39.40 -15.52 29.73
C PHE A 99 -38.53 -16.14 30.83
N PHE A 100 -38.67 -15.68 32.07
CA PHE A 100 -37.73 -16.04 33.15
C PHE A 100 -38.24 -17.13 34.09
N GLU A 101 -39.55 -17.37 34.18
CA GLU A 101 -40.15 -18.37 35.09
C GLU A 101 -40.42 -19.73 34.42
N ASN A 102 -40.06 -19.91 33.14
CA ASN A 102 -40.22 -21.18 32.42
C ASN A 102 -39.03 -22.14 32.65
N ASP A 103 -39.32 -23.42 32.91
CA ASP A 103 -38.35 -24.51 33.08
C ASP A 103 -37.43 -24.74 31.85
N ASP A 104 -37.79 -24.23 30.68
CA ASP A 104 -37.00 -24.31 29.44
C ASP A 104 -35.60 -23.67 29.55
N PHE A 105 -35.45 -22.65 30.40
CA PHE A 105 -34.17 -21.94 30.59
C PHE A 105 -33.07 -22.89 31.10
N LEU A 106 -33.38 -23.67 32.15
CA LEU A 106 -32.43 -24.59 32.78
C LEU A 106 -32.09 -25.77 31.88
N TYR A 107 -33.06 -26.21 31.08
CA TYR A 107 -32.87 -27.26 30.09
C TYR A 107 -31.84 -26.85 29.03
N ILE A 108 -31.97 -25.64 28.48
CA ILE A 108 -31.05 -25.13 27.45
C ILE A 108 -29.67 -24.84 28.05
N ASP A 109 -29.63 -24.28 29.25
CA ASP A 109 -28.40 -24.00 30.00
C ASP A 109 -27.50 -25.25 30.18
N GLN A 110 -28.10 -26.40 30.49
CA GLN A 110 -27.37 -27.67 30.59
C GLN A 110 -26.78 -28.13 29.26
N LYS A 111 -27.47 -27.87 28.14
CA LYS A 111 -26.98 -28.22 26.80
C LYS A 111 -25.83 -27.32 26.38
N VAL A 112 -25.97 -26.00 26.58
CA VAL A 112 -24.91 -25.03 26.27
C VAL A 112 -23.66 -25.30 27.10
N SER A 113 -23.80 -25.63 28.39
CA SER A 113 -22.68 -26.03 29.26
C SER A 113 -21.86 -27.20 28.68
N LYS A 114 -22.53 -28.25 28.18
CA LYS A 114 -21.86 -29.38 27.50
C LYS A 114 -21.14 -28.96 26.21
N LEU A 115 -21.72 -28.05 25.43
CA LEU A 115 -21.08 -27.56 24.20
C LEU A 115 -19.85 -26.70 24.50
N ILE A 116 -19.90 -25.87 25.55
CA ILE A 116 -18.75 -25.12 26.03
C ILE A 116 -17.64 -26.07 26.46
N GLU A 117 -17.96 -27.09 27.26
CA GLU A 117 -16.99 -28.10 27.71
C GLU A 117 -16.35 -28.87 26.54
N LYS A 118 -17.15 -29.20 25.52
CA LYS A 118 -16.70 -29.87 24.29
C LYS A 118 -15.78 -28.99 23.45
N LEU A 119 -16.20 -27.76 23.13
CA LEU A 119 -15.50 -26.89 22.19
C LEU A 119 -14.28 -26.22 22.83
N LYS A 120 -14.40 -25.86 24.11
CA LYS A 120 -13.46 -25.01 24.87
C LYS A 120 -13.12 -23.72 24.10
N PRO A 121 -14.10 -22.85 23.85
CA PRO A 121 -13.84 -21.60 23.13
C PRO A 121 -12.93 -20.67 23.94
N ASP A 122 -12.15 -19.84 23.25
CA ASP A 122 -11.34 -18.79 23.87
C ASP A 122 -12.18 -17.58 24.30
N TYR A 123 -13.35 -17.38 23.66
CA TYR A 123 -14.25 -16.26 23.93
C TYR A 123 -15.70 -16.59 23.56
N LEU A 124 -16.65 -16.05 24.31
CA LEU A 124 -18.09 -16.18 24.06
C LEU A 124 -18.74 -14.83 23.70
N LEU A 125 -19.52 -14.81 22.62
CA LEU A 125 -20.36 -13.68 22.24
C LEU A 125 -21.82 -14.10 22.26
N CYS A 126 -22.58 -13.51 23.19
CA CYS A 126 -23.92 -13.97 23.52
C CYS A 126 -24.98 -12.90 23.25
N ASP A 127 -26.01 -13.24 22.49
CA ASP A 127 -27.19 -12.39 22.32
C ASP A 127 -28.35 -12.95 23.15
N LEU A 128 -28.42 -12.49 24.40
CA LEU A 128 -29.32 -12.99 25.46
C LEU A 128 -29.84 -11.85 26.34
N ALA A 129 -31.04 -12.03 26.89
CA ALA A 129 -31.66 -11.07 27.80
C ALA A 129 -31.16 -11.15 29.25
N CYS A 130 -30.44 -12.20 29.63
CA CYS A 130 -29.92 -12.39 30.99
C CYS A 130 -28.64 -13.24 30.99
N HIS A 131 -27.96 -13.28 32.14
CA HIS A 131 -26.82 -14.16 32.34
C HIS A 131 -27.25 -15.61 32.52
N MET A 132 -26.52 -16.55 31.91
CA MET A 132 -26.74 -18.00 32.08
C MET A 132 -25.69 -18.64 33.01
N PRO A 133 -26.09 -19.60 33.88
CA PRO A 133 -25.16 -20.37 34.71
C PRO A 133 -24.00 -20.99 33.95
N ALA A 134 -24.24 -21.57 32.77
CA ALA A 134 -23.21 -22.19 31.94
C ALA A 134 -22.08 -21.24 31.52
N MET A 135 -22.41 -19.96 31.28
CA MET A 135 -21.41 -18.96 30.91
C MET A 135 -20.54 -18.60 32.10
N VAL A 136 -21.16 -18.37 33.26
CA VAL A 136 -20.47 -18.01 34.51
C VAL A 136 -19.60 -19.16 35.00
N GLU A 137 -20.13 -20.39 34.99
CA GLU A 137 -19.43 -21.61 35.41
C GLU A 137 -18.19 -21.90 34.55
N SER A 138 -18.25 -21.59 33.25
CA SER A 138 -17.16 -21.91 32.32
C SER A 138 -15.84 -21.17 32.61
N GLY A 139 -15.90 -20.01 33.27
CA GLY A 139 -14.74 -19.12 33.47
C GLY A 139 -14.20 -18.48 32.18
N ILE A 140 -14.88 -18.65 31.04
CA ILE A 140 -14.48 -18.10 29.75
C ILE A 140 -14.94 -16.64 29.66
N PRO A 141 -14.09 -15.70 29.18
CA PRO A 141 -14.51 -14.33 28.93
C PRO A 141 -15.70 -14.27 27.95
N TYR A 142 -16.73 -13.51 28.32
CA TYR A 142 -17.92 -13.34 27.48
C TYR A 142 -18.40 -11.90 27.41
N SER A 143 -18.96 -11.53 26.27
CA SER A 143 -19.64 -10.25 26.05
C SER A 143 -21.04 -10.45 25.50
N PHE A 144 -21.85 -9.40 25.63
CA PHE A 144 -23.17 -9.39 25.04
C PHE A 144 -23.18 -8.76 23.64
N ILE A 145 -24.03 -9.31 22.79
CA ILE A 145 -24.52 -8.70 21.56
C ILE A 145 -25.97 -8.31 21.85
N ILE A 146 -26.27 -7.02 21.79
CA ILE A 146 -27.60 -6.48 22.10
C ILE A 146 -28.25 -6.12 20.77
N SER A 147 -29.05 -7.04 20.25
CA SER A 147 -29.79 -6.88 19.00
C SER A 147 -31.15 -6.17 19.18
N CYS A 148 -31.64 -6.03 20.41
CA CYS A 148 -32.82 -5.24 20.76
C CYS A 148 -32.47 -3.76 20.96
N ASN A 149 -33.48 -2.93 21.22
CA ASN A 149 -33.26 -1.54 21.64
C ASN A 149 -32.26 -1.46 22.84
N PRO A 150 -31.30 -0.51 22.81
CA PRO A 150 -30.27 -0.37 23.85
C PRO A 150 -30.79 -0.13 25.26
N LEU A 151 -32.04 0.31 25.43
CA LEU A 151 -32.68 0.45 26.74
C LEU A 151 -32.78 -0.88 27.51
N LEU A 152 -32.56 -2.03 26.86
CA LEU A 152 -32.40 -3.33 27.52
C LEU A 152 -31.28 -3.31 28.58
N LEU A 153 -30.27 -2.45 28.42
CA LEU A 153 -29.22 -2.21 29.42
C LEU A 153 -29.77 -1.69 30.75
N ASN A 154 -31.02 -1.20 30.79
CA ASN A 154 -31.75 -0.78 31.97
C ASN A 154 -31.00 0.25 32.84
N ILE A 155 -30.53 1.33 32.22
CA ILE A 155 -29.77 2.40 32.88
C ILE A 155 -30.71 3.36 33.59
N GLU A 156 -30.42 3.69 34.85
CA GLU A 156 -31.33 4.40 35.75
C GLU A 156 -31.81 5.76 35.20
N SER A 157 -30.93 6.51 34.53
CA SER A 157 -31.24 7.82 33.94
C SER A 157 -32.00 7.76 32.62
N LEU A 158 -32.21 6.58 32.05
CA LEU A 158 -32.88 6.37 30.76
C LEU A 158 -34.29 5.77 30.92
N PRO A 159 -35.15 5.88 29.89
CA PRO A 159 -36.44 5.20 29.86
C PRO A 159 -36.34 3.68 30.03
N ILE A 160 -37.44 3.06 30.44
CA ILE A 160 -37.49 1.62 30.74
C ILE A 160 -37.86 0.86 29.46
N CYS A 161 -37.07 -0.17 29.11
CA CYS A 161 -37.35 -1.04 27.98
C CYS A 161 -38.74 -1.70 28.13
N GLY A 162 -39.52 -1.75 27.06
CA GLY A 162 -40.89 -2.25 27.05
C GLY A 162 -41.97 -1.27 27.50
N LEU A 163 -41.60 -0.07 27.96
CA LEU A 163 -42.57 0.96 28.35
C LEU A 163 -42.55 2.16 27.43
N ASP A 164 -43.71 2.79 27.32
CA ASP A 164 -43.92 3.97 26.51
C ASP A 164 -43.52 5.25 27.27
N LEU A 165 -42.22 5.40 27.48
CA LEU A 165 -41.61 6.54 28.17
C LEU A 165 -40.58 7.18 27.25
N ARG A 166 -40.60 8.51 27.14
CA ARG A 166 -39.66 9.30 26.35
C ARG A 166 -38.57 9.88 27.23
N THR A 167 -37.45 10.31 26.63
CA THR A 167 -36.32 10.87 27.40
C THR A 167 -36.67 12.18 28.12
N ILE A 168 -37.73 12.86 27.68
CA ILE A 168 -38.28 14.06 28.33
C ILE A 168 -39.09 13.76 29.60
N ASP A 169 -39.58 12.53 29.80
CA ASP A 169 -40.51 12.16 30.88
C ASP A 169 -39.79 11.82 32.20
N LYS A 170 -38.82 12.63 32.61
CA LYS A 170 -37.86 12.32 33.70
C LYS A 170 -38.52 11.92 35.04
N GLU A 171 -39.54 12.65 35.47
CA GLU A 171 -40.24 12.34 36.73
C GLU A 171 -41.05 11.04 36.63
N GLN A 172 -41.74 10.82 35.51
CA GLN A 172 -42.49 9.59 35.27
C GLN A 172 -41.58 8.36 35.19
N ILE A 173 -40.39 8.50 34.59
CA ILE A 173 -39.36 7.45 34.59
C ILE A 173 -38.99 7.08 36.03
N LYS A 174 -38.73 8.07 36.88
CA LYS A 174 -38.34 7.87 38.28
C LYS A 174 -39.46 7.19 39.10
N GLU A 175 -40.70 7.64 38.93
CA GLU A 175 -41.87 7.04 39.61
C GLU A 175 -42.09 5.59 39.17
N THR A 176 -42.04 5.33 37.85
CA THR A 176 -42.25 3.99 37.29
C THR A 176 -41.13 3.03 37.70
N ARG A 177 -39.88 3.50 37.79
CA ARG A 177 -38.76 2.69 38.31
C ARG A 177 -38.99 2.26 39.76
N LYS A 178 -39.54 3.15 40.60
CA LYS A 178 -39.89 2.84 41.99
C LYS A 178 -40.99 1.79 42.08
N GLU A 179 -42.01 1.87 41.20
CA GLU A 179 -43.08 0.87 41.15
C GLU A 179 -42.59 -0.52 40.70
N LEU A 180 -41.55 -0.58 39.86
CA LEU A 180 -40.96 -1.82 39.35
C LEU A 180 -39.82 -2.39 40.21
N GLU A 181 -39.41 -1.71 41.29
CA GLU A 181 -38.24 -2.10 42.09
C GLU A 181 -38.40 -3.51 42.69
N ASP A 182 -39.55 -3.79 43.31
CA ASP A 182 -39.83 -5.09 43.92
C ASP A 182 -39.99 -6.19 42.87
N PHE A 183 -40.56 -5.86 41.71
CA PHE A 183 -40.70 -6.78 40.59
C PHE A 183 -39.33 -7.20 40.02
N TYR A 184 -38.40 -6.27 39.80
CA TYR A 184 -37.05 -6.61 39.36
C TYR A 184 -36.27 -7.40 40.41
N LYS A 185 -36.50 -7.17 41.71
CA LYS A 185 -35.94 -8.01 42.78
C LYS A 185 -36.48 -9.43 42.71
N GLU A 186 -37.79 -9.62 42.50
CA GLU A 186 -38.43 -10.93 42.32
C GLU A 186 -37.78 -11.71 41.15
N ILE A 187 -37.64 -11.06 39.98
CA ILE A 187 -37.02 -11.68 38.80
C ILE A 187 -35.55 -12.05 39.05
N ASN A 188 -34.76 -11.18 39.68
CA ASN A 188 -33.36 -11.49 40.01
C ASN A 188 -33.26 -12.67 40.98
N ASN A 189 -34.08 -12.70 42.03
CA ASN A 189 -34.12 -13.81 42.98
C ASN A 189 -34.48 -15.13 42.29
N HIS A 190 -35.43 -15.11 41.35
CA HIS A 190 -35.78 -16.28 40.55
C HIS A 190 -34.60 -16.76 39.71
N LEU A 191 -33.90 -15.86 39.02
CA LEU A 191 -32.73 -16.21 38.23
C LEU A 191 -31.60 -16.76 39.10
N GLU A 192 -31.31 -16.17 40.26
CA GLU A 192 -30.30 -16.67 41.22
C GLU A 192 -30.63 -18.07 41.77
N LEU A 193 -31.91 -18.42 41.89
CA LEU A 193 -32.33 -19.78 42.23
C LEU A 193 -31.90 -20.79 41.15
N ASN A 194 -31.91 -20.39 39.86
CA ASN A 194 -31.45 -21.25 38.77
C ASN A 194 -29.93 -21.51 38.83
N TYR A 195 -29.12 -20.53 39.26
CA TYR A 195 -27.70 -20.74 39.57
C TYR A 195 -27.51 -21.73 40.72
N SER A 196 -28.33 -21.59 41.77
CA SER A 196 -28.32 -22.51 42.91
C SER A 196 -28.66 -23.95 42.51
N LYS A 197 -29.67 -24.14 41.65
CA LYS A 197 -30.03 -25.46 41.08
C LYS A 197 -28.88 -26.08 40.25
N ARG A 198 -27.98 -25.26 39.71
CA ARG A 198 -26.77 -25.68 38.97
C ARG A 198 -25.54 -25.83 39.86
N ASN A 199 -25.64 -25.60 41.18
CA ASN A 199 -24.50 -25.47 42.10
C ASN A 199 -23.46 -24.41 41.65
N VAL A 200 -23.90 -23.41 40.90
CA VAL A 200 -23.06 -22.28 40.45
C VAL A 200 -23.35 -21.10 41.38
N LYS A 201 -22.32 -20.43 41.88
CA LYS A 201 -22.49 -19.20 42.65
C LYS A 201 -22.47 -18.00 41.70
N TYR A 202 -23.57 -17.25 41.61
CA TYR A 202 -23.55 -15.96 40.92
C TYR A 202 -22.79 -14.96 41.78
N ASN A 203 -21.69 -14.42 41.26
CA ASN A 203 -20.82 -13.43 41.91
C ASN A 203 -20.71 -12.14 41.10
N GLY A 204 -21.62 -11.95 40.12
CA GLY A 204 -21.51 -10.92 39.10
C GLY A 204 -21.56 -9.50 39.65
N LYS A 205 -20.81 -8.59 39.01
CA LYS A 205 -20.85 -7.15 39.24
C LYS A 205 -22.22 -6.51 38.93
N TYR A 206 -23.03 -7.19 38.12
CA TYR A 206 -24.35 -6.73 37.69
C TYR A 206 -25.43 -7.74 38.11
N PRO A 207 -26.71 -7.33 38.23
CA PRO A 207 -27.82 -8.25 38.46
C PRO A 207 -27.97 -9.30 37.33
N ALA A 208 -28.33 -10.54 37.67
CA ALA A 208 -28.45 -11.64 36.71
C ALA A 208 -29.45 -11.37 35.57
N SER A 209 -30.47 -10.55 35.82
CA SER A 209 -31.47 -10.11 34.84
C SER A 209 -31.00 -9.02 33.86
N GLN A 210 -29.77 -8.51 33.99
CA GLN A 210 -29.27 -7.42 33.16
C GLN A 210 -28.23 -7.91 32.17
N THR A 211 -28.38 -7.52 30.90
CA THR A 211 -27.46 -7.86 29.80
C THR A 211 -26.18 -7.01 29.85
N ARG A 212 -25.35 -7.21 30.88
CA ARG A 212 -24.14 -6.38 31.13
C ARG A 212 -22.90 -7.24 31.32
N SER A 213 -21.78 -6.85 30.72
CA SER A 213 -20.48 -7.53 30.89
C SER A 213 -19.40 -6.53 31.30
N GLU A 214 -18.37 -7.02 31.99
CA GLU A 214 -17.14 -6.28 32.26
C GLU A 214 -16.24 -6.15 31.01
N HIS A 215 -16.53 -6.97 30.00
CA HIS A 215 -15.89 -6.95 28.69
C HIS A 215 -16.70 -6.16 27.66
N LEU A 216 -16.06 -5.83 26.53
CA LEU A 216 -16.66 -5.00 25.47
C LEU A 216 -17.90 -5.69 24.89
N SER A 217 -19.08 -5.09 25.07
CA SER A 217 -20.34 -5.56 24.49
C SER A 217 -20.76 -4.70 23.31
N PHE A 218 -21.52 -5.26 22.39
CA PHE A 218 -21.97 -4.60 21.17
C PHE A 218 -23.47 -4.34 21.24
N TYR A 219 -23.94 -3.20 20.76
CA TYR A 219 -25.36 -2.96 20.59
C TYR A 219 -25.65 -2.35 19.23
N CYS A 220 -26.77 -2.73 18.62
CA CYS A 220 -27.16 -2.25 17.31
C CYS A 220 -28.23 -1.17 17.42
N TYR A 221 -27.90 0.08 17.10
CA TYR A 221 -28.86 1.18 17.09
C TYR A 221 -28.34 2.36 16.28
N PRO A 222 -29.16 3.10 15.50
CA PRO A 222 -28.65 4.21 14.70
C PRO A 222 -28.15 5.34 15.59
N LYS A 223 -26.95 5.86 15.32
CA LYS A 223 -26.29 6.87 16.16
C LYS A 223 -27.15 8.12 16.40
N GLU A 224 -27.89 8.58 15.39
CA GLU A 224 -28.74 9.77 15.46
C GLU A 224 -29.96 9.58 16.37
N LEU A 225 -30.30 8.34 16.67
CA LEU A 225 -31.39 7.97 17.55
C LEU A 225 -30.88 7.48 18.91
N ASP A 226 -29.58 7.39 19.08
CA ASP A 226 -28.99 6.74 20.24
C ASP A 226 -29.33 7.49 21.53
N TYR A 227 -29.41 6.75 22.63
CA TYR A 227 -29.64 7.27 23.98
C TYR A 227 -28.31 7.62 24.67
N PHE A 228 -27.20 7.07 24.16
CA PHE A 228 -25.86 7.32 24.66
C PHE A 228 -25.24 8.54 23.95
N ASN A 229 -25.37 9.71 24.56
CA ASN A 229 -24.66 10.92 24.13
C ASN A 229 -23.39 11.15 24.99
N ASP A 230 -22.54 12.09 24.59
CA ASP A 230 -21.29 12.42 25.30
C ASP A 230 -21.50 12.85 26.78
N GLU A 231 -22.73 13.22 27.14
CA GLU A 231 -23.11 13.62 28.49
C GLU A 231 -23.42 12.43 29.40
N LEU A 232 -23.80 11.27 28.85
CA LEU A 232 -24.13 10.07 29.59
C LEU A 232 -22.88 9.23 29.90
N LYS A 233 -22.17 9.59 30.97
CA LYS A 233 -21.02 8.81 31.46
C LYS A 233 -21.48 7.48 32.05
N THR A 234 -21.01 6.38 31.46
CA THR A 234 -21.21 5.02 31.98
C THR A 234 -19.88 4.29 32.13
N ASP A 235 -19.76 3.43 33.14
CA ASP A 235 -18.63 2.53 33.34
C ASP A 235 -18.69 1.30 32.41
N TYR A 236 -19.68 1.22 31.52
CA TYR A 236 -19.86 0.10 30.60
C TYR A 236 -18.98 0.23 29.36
N LYS A 237 -18.32 -0.86 28.99
CA LYS A 237 -17.60 -0.96 27.72
C LYS A 237 -18.58 -1.37 26.62
N LEU A 238 -19.15 -0.39 25.96
CA LEU A 238 -20.13 -0.60 24.89
C LEU A 238 -19.57 -0.10 23.56
N LEU A 239 -19.77 -0.88 22.50
CA LEU A 239 -19.56 -0.45 21.13
C LEU A 239 -20.90 -0.40 20.41
N GLN A 240 -21.25 0.80 19.95
CA GLN A 240 -22.41 1.04 19.11
C GLN A 240 -22.14 0.59 17.67
N VAL A 241 -23.14 -0.04 17.06
CA VAL A 241 -23.15 -0.41 15.65
C VAL A 241 -24.42 0.14 15.01
N ASP A 242 -24.30 0.90 13.93
CA ASP A 242 -25.47 1.61 13.34
C ASP A 242 -26.54 0.67 12.78
N SER A 243 -26.10 -0.44 12.18
CA SER A 243 -26.97 -1.38 11.48
C SER A 243 -26.37 -2.78 11.46
N PRO A 244 -27.19 -3.85 11.45
CA PRO A 244 -26.69 -5.22 11.32
C PRO A 244 -26.32 -5.56 9.86
N ILE A 245 -26.37 -4.63 8.91
CA ILE A 245 -26.10 -4.88 7.49
C ILE A 245 -24.61 -5.05 7.21
N VAL A 246 -24.27 -6.11 6.47
CA VAL A 246 -22.94 -6.32 5.87
C VAL A 246 -23.04 -6.03 4.38
N LEU A 247 -22.21 -5.12 3.86
CA LEU A 247 -22.26 -4.65 2.47
C LEU A 247 -22.27 -5.79 1.44
N SER A 248 -21.48 -6.83 1.66
CA SER A 248 -21.40 -7.99 0.77
C SER A 248 -22.67 -8.87 0.76
N ARG A 249 -23.64 -8.59 1.63
CA ARG A 249 -24.89 -9.33 1.78
C ARG A 249 -26.12 -8.55 1.30
N ILE A 250 -25.94 -7.33 0.79
CA ILE A 250 -27.06 -6.56 0.24
C ILE A 250 -27.47 -7.19 -1.10
N PRO A 251 -28.71 -7.69 -1.22
CA PRO A 251 -29.21 -8.25 -2.46
C PRO A 251 -29.48 -7.13 -3.50
N PRO A 252 -29.58 -7.48 -4.79
CA PRO A 252 -30.10 -6.55 -5.79
C PRO A 252 -31.47 -5.97 -5.37
N PRO A 253 -31.82 -4.74 -5.83
CA PRO A 253 -33.14 -4.17 -5.61
C PRO A 253 -34.26 -5.13 -6.03
N PHE A 254 -35.37 -5.12 -5.29
CA PHE A 254 -36.50 -6.00 -5.56
C PHE A 254 -37.08 -5.74 -6.95
N ASP A 255 -37.20 -6.79 -7.75
CA ASP A 255 -37.73 -6.71 -9.12
C ASP A 255 -39.25 -6.84 -9.14
N PHE A 256 -39.92 -5.89 -9.79
CA PHE A 256 -41.37 -5.83 -9.85
C PHE A 256 -41.89 -6.54 -11.10
N SER A 257 -43.08 -7.14 -11.01
CA SER A 257 -43.80 -7.48 -12.24
C SER A 257 -44.11 -6.19 -13.02
N LYS A 258 -44.03 -6.27 -14.35
CA LYS A 258 -44.31 -5.12 -15.23
C LYS A 258 -45.67 -4.47 -14.95
N GLU A 259 -46.68 -5.28 -14.67
CA GLU A 259 -48.03 -4.83 -14.34
C GLU A 259 -48.07 -4.00 -13.04
N PHE A 260 -47.31 -4.38 -12.00
CA PHE A 260 -47.25 -3.62 -10.74
C PHE A 260 -46.40 -2.34 -10.87
N ALA A 261 -45.33 -2.40 -11.67
CA ALA A 261 -44.47 -1.26 -11.94
C ALA A 261 -45.22 -0.13 -12.66
N GLU A 262 -46.11 -0.47 -13.60
CA GLU A 262 -46.91 0.48 -14.39
C GLU A 262 -48.05 1.16 -13.62
N LEU A 263 -48.45 0.62 -12.45
CA LEU A 263 -49.44 1.27 -11.59
C LEU A 263 -48.89 2.61 -11.04
N PRO A 264 -49.67 3.71 -11.04
CA PRO A 264 -49.25 4.98 -10.48
C PRO A 264 -49.30 4.95 -8.94
N GLY A 265 -48.45 5.74 -8.28
CA GLY A 265 -48.48 5.93 -6.83
C GLY A 265 -47.20 5.51 -6.10
N LYS A 266 -47.09 5.93 -4.84
CA LYS A 266 -45.99 5.61 -3.93
C LYS A 266 -46.03 4.15 -3.51
N ILE A 267 -44.87 3.56 -3.23
CA ILE A 267 -44.72 2.16 -2.83
C ILE A 267 -44.53 2.08 -1.32
N ILE A 268 -45.43 1.36 -0.66
CA ILE A 268 -45.44 1.14 0.79
C ILE A 268 -45.11 -0.32 1.05
N TYR A 269 -44.06 -0.57 1.84
CA TYR A 269 -43.76 -1.92 2.31
C TYR A 269 -44.49 -2.19 3.63
N VAL A 270 -45.18 -3.32 3.74
CA VAL A 270 -45.93 -3.72 4.95
C VAL A 270 -45.35 -5.03 5.47
N SER A 271 -44.79 -5.01 6.69
CA SER A 271 -44.28 -6.20 7.37
C SER A 271 -44.43 -6.12 8.88
N LEU A 272 -45.26 -6.98 9.44
CA LEU A 272 -45.44 -7.10 10.89
C LEU A 272 -44.47 -8.09 11.54
N GLY A 273 -43.44 -8.53 10.80
CA GLY A 273 -42.51 -9.56 11.25
C GLY A 273 -43.16 -10.95 11.32
N SER A 274 -42.33 -11.98 11.53
CA SER A 274 -42.77 -13.38 11.41
C SER A 274 -43.80 -13.81 12.47
N VAL A 275 -43.75 -13.23 13.66
CA VAL A 275 -44.60 -13.60 14.80
C VAL A 275 -45.97 -12.93 14.72
N PHE A 276 -46.00 -11.60 14.56
CA PHE A 276 -47.27 -10.86 14.59
C PHE A 276 -48.06 -10.98 13.28
N SER A 277 -47.41 -11.39 12.19
CA SER A 277 -48.13 -11.79 10.98
C SER A 277 -48.98 -13.06 11.17
N CYS A 278 -48.81 -13.80 12.28
CA CYS A 278 -49.73 -14.89 12.63
C CYS A 278 -51.15 -14.39 12.94
N TYR A 279 -51.31 -13.13 13.38
CA TYR A 279 -52.62 -12.47 13.55
C TYR A 279 -53.17 -12.00 12.20
N TYR A 280 -53.35 -12.94 11.26
CA TYR A 280 -53.69 -12.68 9.87
C TYR A 280 -54.99 -11.87 9.69
N THR A 281 -55.94 -11.97 10.63
CA THR A 281 -57.18 -11.16 10.62
C THR A 281 -56.91 -9.67 10.84
N LYS A 282 -55.92 -9.33 11.67
CA LYS A 282 -55.48 -7.95 11.91
C LYS A 282 -54.71 -7.40 10.71
N LEU A 283 -53.84 -8.23 10.12
CA LEU A 283 -53.15 -7.87 8.88
C LEU A 283 -54.15 -7.67 7.73
N GLN A 284 -55.13 -8.56 7.56
CA GLN A 284 -56.20 -8.40 6.56
C GLN A 284 -56.96 -7.09 6.77
N LYS A 285 -57.40 -6.78 8.00
CA LYS A 285 -58.07 -5.49 8.30
C LYS A 285 -57.21 -4.28 7.93
N LEU A 286 -55.89 -4.35 8.15
CA LEU A 286 -54.96 -3.30 7.72
C LEU A 286 -54.90 -3.18 6.20
N LEU A 287 -54.78 -4.30 5.48
CA LEU A 287 -54.78 -4.29 4.01
C LEU A 287 -56.10 -3.74 3.44
N ASP A 288 -57.24 -4.12 4.01
CA ASP A 288 -58.56 -3.62 3.62
C ASP A 288 -58.65 -2.09 3.84
N THR A 289 -58.07 -1.58 4.92
CA THR A 289 -58.00 -0.14 5.17
C THR A 289 -57.06 0.55 4.18
N LEU A 290 -55.90 -0.03 3.90
CA LEU A 290 -54.93 0.49 2.92
C LEU A 290 -55.50 0.49 1.49
N ALA A 291 -56.40 -0.44 1.15
CA ALA A 291 -57.06 -0.47 -0.15
C ALA A 291 -57.92 0.77 -0.42
N THR A 292 -58.33 1.50 0.62
CA THR A 292 -59.04 2.78 0.45
C THR A 292 -58.12 3.94 0.04
N LEU A 293 -56.79 3.76 0.14
CA LEU A 293 -55.79 4.79 -0.12
C LEU A 293 -55.13 4.61 -1.50
N PRO A 294 -54.60 5.68 -2.13
CA PRO A 294 -54.12 5.66 -3.51
C PRO A 294 -52.64 5.22 -3.64
N TYR A 295 -52.22 4.18 -2.93
CA TYR A 295 -50.82 3.70 -2.93
C TYR A 295 -50.69 2.27 -3.42
N LYS A 296 -49.43 1.87 -3.66
CA LYS A 296 -49.03 0.51 -4.01
C LYS A 296 -48.38 -0.17 -2.82
N TYR A 297 -48.58 -1.46 -2.67
CA TYR A 297 -48.22 -2.19 -1.46
C TYR A 297 -47.43 -3.45 -1.77
N ILE A 298 -46.31 -3.61 -1.06
CA ILE A 298 -45.57 -4.87 -1.00
C ILE A 298 -45.81 -5.44 0.39
N VAL A 299 -46.28 -6.68 0.49
CA VAL A 299 -46.74 -7.25 1.76
C VAL A 299 -45.97 -8.52 2.09
N SER A 300 -45.31 -8.54 3.25
CA SER A 300 -44.86 -9.79 3.86
C SER A 300 -46.04 -10.45 4.59
N LYS A 301 -46.61 -11.51 4.00
CA LYS A 301 -47.84 -12.15 4.51
C LYS A 301 -47.61 -13.02 5.76
N GLY A 302 -46.36 -13.43 6.01
CA GLY A 302 -45.97 -14.24 7.15
C GLY A 302 -46.47 -15.71 7.11
N PRO A 303 -46.34 -16.45 8.23
CA PRO A 303 -46.57 -17.90 8.27
C PRO A 303 -47.99 -18.35 7.92
N ASN A 304 -48.99 -17.50 8.17
CA ASN A 304 -50.39 -17.76 7.86
C ASN A 304 -50.85 -17.06 6.56
N GLY A 305 -49.92 -16.69 5.70
CA GLY A 305 -50.18 -15.85 4.54
C GLY A 305 -51.13 -16.43 3.49
N ASP A 306 -51.30 -17.75 3.46
CA ASP A 306 -52.29 -18.42 2.60
C ASP A 306 -53.74 -18.06 2.96
N LYS A 307 -53.97 -17.54 4.18
CA LYS A 307 -55.27 -17.05 4.66
C LYS A 307 -55.52 -15.58 4.30
N ILE A 308 -54.53 -14.87 3.79
CA ILE A 308 -54.60 -13.44 3.46
C ILE A 308 -54.96 -13.29 1.98
N LYS A 309 -55.92 -12.42 1.68
CA LYS A 309 -56.33 -12.09 0.32
C LYS A 309 -55.99 -10.64 0.03
N PHE A 310 -55.33 -10.43 -1.11
CA PHE A 310 -55.06 -9.09 -1.59
C PHE A 310 -56.35 -8.42 -2.08
N PRO A 311 -56.65 -7.17 -1.65
CA PRO A 311 -57.86 -6.47 -2.05
C PRO A 311 -57.96 -6.20 -3.56
N ASP A 312 -56.84 -5.89 -4.22
CA ASP A 312 -56.74 -5.66 -5.66
C ASP A 312 -55.28 -5.78 -6.15
N ASN A 313 -55.02 -5.45 -7.42
CA ASN A 313 -53.72 -5.58 -8.08
C ASN A 313 -52.65 -4.57 -7.60
N ARG A 314 -52.98 -3.62 -6.71
CA ARG A 314 -52.01 -2.73 -6.08
C ARG A 314 -51.27 -3.39 -4.92
N PHE A 315 -51.62 -4.63 -4.58
CA PHE A 315 -50.96 -5.41 -3.54
C PHE A 315 -50.23 -6.60 -4.16
N ILE A 316 -48.93 -6.69 -3.89
CA ILE A 316 -48.10 -7.85 -4.23
C ILE A 316 -47.38 -8.34 -2.98
N GLY A 317 -46.91 -9.59 -3.00
CA GLY A 317 -46.07 -10.11 -1.93
C GLY A 317 -46.29 -11.58 -1.66
N GLU A 318 -45.42 -12.12 -0.81
CA GLU A 318 -45.32 -13.54 -0.50
C GLU A 318 -45.33 -13.78 1.01
N ASN A 319 -45.39 -15.06 1.41
CA ASN A 319 -45.32 -15.43 2.83
C ASN A 319 -43.97 -15.01 3.45
N PHE A 320 -42.92 -14.96 2.63
CA PHE A 320 -41.62 -14.38 2.96
C PHE A 320 -41.10 -13.58 1.77
N VAL A 321 -40.56 -12.39 2.03
CA VAL A 321 -39.98 -11.51 1.01
C VAL A 321 -38.60 -11.03 1.45
N ASP A 322 -37.73 -10.73 0.49
CA ASP A 322 -36.40 -10.17 0.79
C ASP A 322 -36.53 -8.69 1.16
N GLN A 323 -36.55 -8.44 2.48
CA GLN A 323 -36.71 -7.11 3.04
C GLN A 323 -35.59 -6.15 2.60
N LEU A 324 -34.34 -6.60 2.52
CA LEU A 324 -33.22 -5.74 2.14
C LEU A 324 -33.32 -5.32 0.66
N ALA A 325 -33.83 -6.21 -0.20
CA ALA A 325 -34.12 -5.88 -1.60
C ALA A 325 -35.27 -4.86 -1.71
N ILE A 326 -36.30 -5.01 -0.88
CA ILE A 326 -37.50 -4.15 -0.91
C ILE A 326 -37.20 -2.76 -0.35
N LEU A 327 -36.46 -2.65 0.76
CA LEU A 327 -36.14 -1.36 1.37
C LEU A 327 -35.37 -0.41 0.44
N GLN A 328 -34.71 -0.94 -0.61
CA GLN A 328 -34.04 -0.14 -1.63
C GLN A 328 -35.00 0.60 -2.59
N VAL A 329 -36.28 0.21 -2.65
CA VAL A 329 -37.21 0.63 -3.71
C VAL A 329 -38.55 1.17 -3.19
N VAL A 330 -38.74 1.27 -1.87
CA VAL A 330 -39.98 1.76 -1.27
C VAL A 330 -39.87 3.18 -0.73
N ASP A 331 -41.00 3.88 -0.66
CA ASP A 331 -41.06 5.25 -0.17
C ASP A 331 -41.26 5.32 1.35
N ILE A 332 -41.89 4.30 1.95
CA ILE A 332 -42.15 4.21 3.39
C ILE A 332 -42.40 2.75 3.79
N MET A 333 -42.06 2.41 5.03
CA MET A 333 -42.38 1.12 5.62
C MET A 333 -43.46 1.23 6.71
N ILE A 334 -44.40 0.29 6.72
CA ILE A 334 -45.28 0.00 7.85
C ILE A 334 -44.74 -1.26 8.53
N ALA A 335 -44.28 -1.11 9.78
CA ALA A 335 -43.55 -2.16 10.48
C ALA A 335 -44.10 -2.40 11.90
N HIS A 336 -43.84 -3.58 12.46
CA HIS A 336 -44.06 -3.85 13.89
C HIS A 336 -43.02 -3.18 14.80
N GLY A 337 -41.88 -2.73 14.26
CA GLY A 337 -40.85 -2.00 15.01
C GLY A 337 -39.75 -2.85 15.65
N GLY A 338 -39.56 -4.11 15.23
CA GLY A 338 -38.40 -4.88 15.68
C GLY A 338 -37.07 -4.19 15.31
N ASN A 339 -36.09 -4.22 16.20
CA ASN A 339 -34.90 -3.37 16.13
C ASN A 339 -34.05 -3.53 14.84
N ASN A 340 -33.99 -4.73 14.26
CA ASN A 340 -33.33 -4.91 12.95
C ASN A 340 -34.09 -4.21 11.82
N THR A 341 -35.40 -4.43 11.74
CA THR A 341 -36.22 -3.76 10.72
C THR A 341 -36.16 -2.25 10.88
N PHE A 342 -36.16 -1.79 12.13
CA PHE A 342 -35.96 -0.39 12.48
C PHE A 342 -34.63 0.15 11.92
N THR A 343 -33.50 -0.45 12.31
CA THR A 343 -32.15 -0.04 11.87
C THR A 343 -31.93 -0.19 10.35
N GLU A 344 -32.53 -1.19 9.70
CA GLU A 344 -32.50 -1.38 8.25
C GLU A 344 -33.24 -0.25 7.51
N CYS A 345 -34.38 0.23 8.03
CA CYS A 345 -35.06 1.40 7.47
C CYS A 345 -34.16 2.64 7.48
N PHE A 346 -33.46 2.92 8.58
CA PHE A 346 -32.51 4.02 8.67
C PHE A 346 -31.31 3.84 7.72
N TYR A 347 -30.83 2.61 7.57
CA TYR A 347 -29.76 2.30 6.63
C TYR A 347 -30.14 2.59 5.17
N PHE A 348 -31.40 2.37 4.77
CA PHE A 348 -31.85 2.64 3.40
C PHE A 348 -32.52 4.00 3.21
N GLY A 349 -32.60 4.82 4.26
CA GLY A 349 -33.21 6.14 4.20
C GLY A 349 -34.75 6.09 4.08
N VAL A 350 -35.37 5.03 4.58
CA VAL A 350 -36.80 4.75 4.47
C VAL A 350 -37.51 5.18 5.75
N PRO A 351 -38.45 6.16 5.71
CA PRO A 351 -39.28 6.47 6.87
C PRO A 351 -40.17 5.30 7.26
N ALA A 352 -40.63 5.28 8.51
CA ALA A 352 -41.50 4.21 8.99
C ALA A 352 -42.72 4.73 9.79
N ILE A 353 -43.83 3.99 9.69
CA ILE A 353 -44.90 3.98 10.70
C ILE A 353 -44.78 2.67 11.48
N ILE A 354 -44.56 2.78 12.79
CA ILE A 354 -44.40 1.62 13.66
C ILE A 354 -45.70 1.30 14.39
N PHE A 355 -46.13 0.05 14.28
CA PHE A 355 -47.20 -0.57 15.06
C PHE A 355 -46.58 -1.45 16.16
N PRO A 356 -46.13 -0.89 17.29
CA PRO A 356 -45.45 -1.67 18.30
C PRO A 356 -46.45 -2.62 18.97
N MET A 357 -46.02 -3.86 19.19
CA MET A 357 -46.86 -4.87 19.82
C MET A 357 -46.46 -5.09 21.28
N ILE A 358 -45.17 -5.33 21.52
CA ILE A 358 -44.64 -5.62 22.86
C ILE A 358 -43.13 -5.38 22.92
N GLY A 359 -42.60 -5.23 24.13
CA GLY A 359 -41.15 -5.18 24.37
C GLY A 359 -40.49 -3.95 23.74
N ASP A 360 -39.27 -4.15 23.26
CA ASP A 360 -38.38 -3.09 22.75
C ASP A 360 -38.97 -2.33 21.54
N GLN A 361 -39.93 -2.93 20.83
CA GLN A 361 -40.67 -2.30 19.74
C GLN A 361 -41.38 -1.01 20.19
N ILE A 362 -41.91 -1.00 21.42
CA ILE A 362 -42.57 0.18 22.00
C ILE A 362 -41.56 1.31 22.08
N ASN A 363 -40.33 1.04 22.54
CA ASN A 363 -39.29 2.05 22.65
C ASN A 363 -38.81 2.53 21.28
N ASN A 364 -38.66 1.65 20.29
CA ASN A 364 -38.31 2.04 18.92
C ASN A 364 -39.38 2.97 18.34
N ALA A 365 -40.66 2.66 18.55
CA ALA A 365 -41.78 3.50 18.13
C ALA A 365 -41.79 4.86 18.82
N SER A 366 -41.62 4.88 20.15
CA SER A 366 -41.56 6.13 20.93
C SER A 366 -40.34 6.97 20.54
N ARG A 367 -39.20 6.34 20.28
CA ARG A 367 -37.98 7.03 19.85
C ARG A 367 -38.12 7.62 18.46
N LEU A 368 -38.72 6.87 17.53
CA LEU A 368 -39.00 7.34 16.18
C LEU A 368 -39.87 8.60 16.17
N GLU A 369 -40.90 8.60 17.01
CA GLU A 369 -41.81 9.75 17.18
C GLU A 369 -41.12 10.91 17.90
N GLU A 370 -40.40 10.64 19.01
CA GLU A 370 -39.68 11.64 19.81
C GLU A 370 -38.64 12.41 18.99
N THR A 371 -37.92 11.71 18.12
CA THR A 371 -36.88 12.28 17.26
C THR A 371 -37.42 12.84 15.95
N GLY A 372 -38.70 12.62 15.66
CA GLY A 372 -39.38 13.11 14.47
C GLY A 372 -39.04 12.37 13.18
N PHE A 373 -38.34 11.23 13.21
CA PHE A 373 -37.94 10.45 12.02
C PHE A 373 -39.00 9.49 11.47
N GLY A 374 -40.20 9.53 12.03
CA GLY A 374 -41.33 8.74 11.55
C GLY A 374 -42.53 8.93 12.45
N ASP A 375 -43.34 7.88 12.59
CA ASP A 375 -44.53 7.93 13.43
C ASP A 375 -44.88 6.54 13.98
N ARG A 376 -45.83 6.50 14.90
CA ARG A 376 -46.30 5.28 15.54
C ARG A 376 -47.82 5.20 15.63
N MET A 377 -48.37 3.99 15.68
CA MET A 377 -49.81 3.76 15.75
C MET A 377 -50.13 2.50 16.54
N ASN A 378 -51.33 2.41 17.12
CA ASN A 378 -51.79 1.21 17.81
C ASN A 378 -52.54 0.30 16.82
N LEU A 379 -52.04 -0.92 16.57
CA LEU A 379 -52.67 -1.83 15.60
C LEU A 379 -54.05 -2.30 16.07
N MET A 380 -54.27 -2.30 17.39
CA MET A 380 -55.53 -2.73 17.99
C MET A 380 -56.61 -1.64 17.95
N ASP A 381 -56.19 -0.37 17.91
CA ASP A 381 -57.07 0.78 18.01
C ASP A 381 -56.52 1.95 17.17
N TYR A 382 -56.82 1.90 15.87
CA TYR A 382 -56.53 2.99 14.94
C TYR A 382 -57.75 3.28 14.06
N SER A 383 -57.85 4.54 13.61
CA SER A 383 -58.84 4.94 12.61
C SER A 383 -58.23 5.07 11.21
N GLN A 384 -59.03 4.85 10.17
CA GLN A 384 -58.62 5.08 8.77
C GLN A 384 -58.11 6.52 8.57
N LYS A 385 -58.82 7.50 9.13
CA LYS A 385 -58.47 8.93 9.03
C LYS A 385 -57.11 9.24 9.67
N GLU A 386 -56.79 8.58 10.78
CA GLU A 386 -55.49 8.73 11.43
C GLU A 386 -54.35 8.15 10.60
N LEU A 387 -54.52 6.93 10.08
CA LEU A 387 -53.52 6.28 9.22
C LEU A 387 -53.27 7.08 7.95
N GLU A 388 -54.34 7.55 7.29
CA GLU A 388 -54.26 8.40 6.11
C GLU A 388 -53.53 9.71 6.41
N SER A 389 -53.87 10.39 7.51
CA SER A 389 -53.21 11.63 7.93
C SER A 389 -51.71 11.45 8.15
N LYS A 390 -51.30 10.40 8.87
CA LYS A 390 -49.89 10.12 9.15
C LYS A 390 -49.11 9.73 7.89
N LEU A 391 -49.68 8.89 7.03
CA LEU A 391 -49.08 8.53 5.74
C LEU A 391 -48.90 9.77 4.85
N ASN A 392 -49.95 10.59 4.71
CA ASN A 392 -49.90 11.80 3.91
C ASN A 392 -48.90 12.81 4.47
N ARG A 393 -48.80 12.95 5.79
CA ARG A 393 -47.78 13.79 6.42
C ARG A 393 -46.38 13.32 6.04
N ILE A 394 -46.05 12.06 6.32
CA ILE A 394 -44.69 11.53 6.12
C ILE A 394 -44.30 11.54 4.64
N LEU A 395 -45.19 11.10 3.75
CA LEU A 395 -44.91 10.99 2.31
C LEU A 395 -44.74 12.36 1.63
N ASN A 396 -45.28 13.43 2.21
CA ASN A 396 -45.16 14.80 1.69
C ASN A 396 -44.17 15.67 2.50
N ASP A 397 -43.67 15.18 3.62
CA ASP A 397 -42.69 15.88 4.45
C ASP A 397 -41.29 15.70 3.85
N ASN A 398 -40.99 16.53 2.86
CA ASN A 398 -39.69 16.53 2.18
C ASN A 398 -38.54 16.81 3.17
N LEU A 399 -38.77 17.54 4.27
CA LEU A 399 -37.74 17.77 5.28
C LEU A 399 -37.46 16.49 6.05
N LEU A 400 -38.49 15.76 6.48
CA LEU A 400 -38.37 14.44 7.09
C LEU A 400 -37.66 13.44 6.17
N ILE A 401 -38.15 13.30 4.93
CA ILE A 401 -37.57 12.40 3.93
C ILE A 401 -36.11 12.77 3.66
N ASN A 402 -35.82 14.05 3.51
CA ASN A 402 -34.45 14.50 3.32
C ASN A 402 -33.61 14.33 4.58
N ASN A 403 -34.13 14.50 5.78
CA ASN A 403 -33.36 14.32 7.02
C ASN A 403 -33.01 12.84 7.21
N ILE A 404 -33.95 11.91 7.00
CA ILE A 404 -33.68 10.48 7.04
C ILE A 404 -32.70 10.08 5.94
N LYS A 405 -32.93 10.53 4.70
CA LYS A 405 -31.99 10.30 3.59
C LYS A 405 -30.65 10.96 3.82
N ASN A 406 -30.59 12.13 4.45
CA ASN A 406 -29.35 12.83 4.78
C ASN A 406 -28.61 12.07 5.87
N ILE A 407 -29.28 11.54 6.88
CA ILE A 407 -28.65 10.62 7.84
C ILE A 407 -28.02 9.42 7.11
N THR A 408 -28.68 8.91 6.07
CA THR A 408 -28.14 7.85 5.20
C THR A 408 -27.06 8.33 4.19
N PHE A 409 -27.09 9.58 3.75
CA PHE A 409 -26.33 10.13 2.61
C PHE A 409 -25.64 11.49 2.90
N TYR A 410 -25.23 11.79 4.13
CA TYR A 410 -24.57 13.06 4.41
C TYR A 410 -23.15 13.03 3.81
N ASN A 411 -22.86 13.96 2.88
CA ASN A 411 -21.58 14.05 2.16
C ASN A 411 -21.14 15.51 1.92
N TYR A 412 -20.03 16.04 2.49
CA TYR A 412 -19.35 17.19 1.87
C TYR A 412 -17.89 17.45 2.28
N LEU A 413 -17.05 17.55 1.25
CA LEU A 413 -15.77 18.20 0.91
C LEU A 413 -15.55 17.59 -0.50
N THR A 414 -15.04 18.32 -1.47
CA THR A 414 -15.13 17.88 -2.88
C THR A 414 -14.40 16.53 -3.08
N SER A 415 -15.07 15.56 -3.70
CA SER A 415 -14.54 14.18 -3.86
C SER A 415 -13.24 14.10 -4.67
N GLY A 416 -12.84 15.20 -5.34
CA GLY A 416 -11.58 15.32 -6.07
C GLY A 416 -10.34 15.14 -5.19
N HIS A 417 -10.25 15.90 -4.09
CA HIS A 417 -9.05 16.02 -3.23
C HIS A 417 -8.86 14.86 -2.24
N MET A 418 -9.85 13.98 -2.12
CA MET A 418 -9.80 12.87 -1.16
C MET A 418 -9.39 11.55 -1.81
N ASN A 419 -9.72 11.31 -3.08
CA ASN A 419 -9.54 9.99 -3.72
C ASN A 419 -8.09 9.50 -3.77
N LEU A 420 -7.12 10.39 -4.02
CA LEU A 420 -5.71 10.03 -4.02
C LEU A 420 -5.21 9.76 -2.60
N SER A 421 -5.59 10.61 -1.64
CA SER A 421 -5.27 10.47 -0.22
C SER A 421 -5.79 9.16 0.38
N VAL A 422 -7.04 8.78 0.09
CA VAL A 422 -7.63 7.51 0.56
C VAL A 422 -7.04 6.27 -0.10
N SER A 423 -6.18 6.44 -1.10
CA SER A 423 -5.52 5.34 -1.80
C SER A 423 -4.07 5.20 -1.34
N VAL A 424 -3.37 6.32 -1.18
CA VAL A 424 -2.00 6.37 -0.65
C VAL A 424 -1.96 5.94 0.81
N VAL A 425 -2.87 6.45 1.67
CA VAL A 425 -2.80 6.24 3.12
C VAL A 425 -2.98 4.76 3.55
N PRO A 426 -3.99 4.00 3.08
CA PRO A 426 -4.08 2.57 3.38
C PRO A 426 -2.84 1.80 2.97
N THR A 427 -2.24 2.17 1.84
CA THR A 427 -1.01 1.53 1.35
C THR A 427 0.16 1.78 2.30
N LEU A 428 0.25 2.97 2.91
CA LEU A 428 1.23 3.25 3.97
C LEU A 428 0.94 2.40 5.21
N LEU A 429 -0.32 2.35 5.65
CA LEU A 429 -0.72 1.56 6.83
C LEU A 429 -0.54 0.06 6.64
N ASP A 430 -0.71 -0.49 5.44
CA ASP A 430 -0.49 -1.92 5.16
C ASP A 430 0.95 -2.36 5.38
N ASN A 431 1.92 -1.44 5.32
CA ASN A 431 3.35 -1.74 5.45
C ASN A 431 3.95 -1.25 6.77
N TYR A 432 3.34 -0.24 7.40
CA TYR A 432 3.89 0.45 8.56
C TYR A 432 2.88 0.63 9.70
N SER A 433 1.77 -0.13 9.74
CA SER A 433 0.73 0.02 10.79
C SER A 433 1.27 -0.06 12.22
N ASP A 434 2.38 -0.76 12.43
CA ASP A 434 3.01 -0.92 13.74
C ASP A 434 4.02 0.21 14.05
N GLU A 435 4.36 1.04 13.07
CA GLU A 435 5.38 2.09 13.14
C GLU A 435 4.81 3.51 13.01
N ILE A 436 3.64 3.69 12.37
CA ILE A 436 3.03 4.99 12.12
C ILE A 436 1.55 5.02 12.51
N ASP A 437 1.11 6.18 13.00
CA ASP A 437 -0.30 6.53 13.15
C ASP A 437 -0.68 7.57 12.10
N VAL A 438 -1.84 7.42 11.47
CA VAL A 438 -2.35 8.39 10.48
C VAL A 438 -3.63 9.06 10.96
N PHE A 439 -3.60 10.38 11.01
CA PHE A 439 -4.73 11.24 11.36
C PHE A 439 -5.20 12.03 10.13
N PHE A 440 -6.50 11.97 9.83
CA PHE A 440 -7.15 12.81 8.85
C PHE A 440 -7.77 14.03 9.52
N PHE A 441 -7.45 15.22 9.00
CA PHE A 441 -8.04 16.49 9.39
C PHE A 441 -9.19 16.82 8.44
N VAL A 442 -10.41 16.47 8.83
CA VAL A 442 -11.59 16.54 7.96
C VAL A 442 -12.83 16.91 8.78
N ASP A 443 -13.89 17.36 8.14
CA ASP A 443 -15.16 17.54 8.84
C ASP A 443 -15.81 16.18 9.20
N TYR A 444 -16.86 16.23 10.02
CA TYR A 444 -17.56 15.04 10.51
C TYR A 444 -18.03 14.13 9.37
N LEU A 445 -18.46 14.76 8.27
CA LEU A 445 -18.95 14.11 7.07
C LEU A 445 -17.93 13.22 6.38
N TRP A 446 -16.67 13.67 6.35
CA TRP A 446 -15.59 12.87 5.78
C TRP A 446 -15.01 11.90 6.76
N ALA A 447 -14.93 12.23 8.05
CA ALA A 447 -14.54 11.26 9.07
C ALA A 447 -15.42 9.99 9.00
N GLU A 448 -16.73 10.17 8.86
CA GLU A 448 -17.68 9.05 8.71
C GLU A 448 -17.48 8.25 7.41
N LYS A 449 -17.17 8.90 6.30
CA LYS A 449 -16.89 8.20 5.02
C LYS A 449 -15.57 7.45 5.05
N LEU A 450 -14.55 8.08 5.60
CA LEU A 450 -13.19 7.54 5.67
C LEU A 450 -13.11 6.36 6.62
N SER A 451 -13.84 6.40 7.74
CA SER A 451 -13.91 5.26 8.68
C SER A 451 -14.50 4.01 8.03
N LYS A 452 -15.45 4.17 7.09
CA LYS A 452 -16.00 3.07 6.27
C LYS A 452 -15.01 2.52 5.24
N ILE A 453 -13.95 3.27 4.90
CA ILE A 453 -12.93 2.89 3.91
C ILE A 453 -11.78 2.12 4.55
N ASP A 454 -11.30 2.55 5.72
CA ASP A 454 -10.25 1.87 6.48
C ASP A 454 -10.38 2.22 7.97
N LEU A 455 -10.63 1.20 8.80
CA LEU A 455 -10.87 1.37 10.24
C LEU A 455 -9.62 1.83 11.02
N ARG A 456 -8.43 1.76 10.41
CA ARG A 456 -7.18 2.22 11.04
C ARG A 456 -7.03 3.74 10.98
N PHE A 457 -7.85 4.43 10.19
CA PHE A 457 -7.80 5.88 10.12
C PHE A 457 -8.24 6.53 11.43
N LYS A 458 -7.46 7.49 11.91
CA LYS A 458 -7.82 8.35 13.05
C LYS A 458 -8.28 9.70 12.51
N PHE A 459 -9.13 10.42 13.25
CA PHE A 459 -9.72 11.66 12.79
C PHE A 459 -9.61 12.76 13.83
N GLU A 460 -9.35 13.98 13.36
CA GLU A 460 -9.56 15.21 14.12
C GLU A 460 -10.53 16.08 13.34
N ILE A 461 -11.66 16.40 13.99
CA ILE A 461 -12.86 16.93 13.34
C ILE A 461 -12.99 18.41 13.67
N PHE A 462 -13.23 19.24 12.65
CA PHE A 462 -13.58 20.65 12.82
C PHE A 462 -15.07 20.90 12.59
N GLU A 463 -15.63 21.91 13.29
CA GLU A 463 -17.05 22.26 13.24
C GLU A 463 -17.38 23.12 12.01
N LYS A 464 -18.25 22.63 11.13
CA LYS A 464 -18.73 23.42 9.98
C LYS A 464 -19.95 24.27 10.38
N LYS A 465 -19.88 25.61 10.20
CA LYS A 465 -20.94 26.57 10.60
C LYS A 465 -22.08 26.81 9.58
N GLU A 466 -21.99 26.32 8.34
CA GLU A 466 -22.98 26.61 7.27
C GLU A 466 -23.52 25.37 6.56
N SER A 467 -24.74 25.49 6.00
CA SER A 467 -25.47 24.43 5.32
C SER A 467 -24.92 24.15 3.90
N LYS A 468 -24.79 22.87 3.52
CA LYS A 468 -24.21 22.38 2.26
C LYS A 468 -24.87 22.93 0.98
N ASN A 469 -26.18 23.21 1.02
CA ASN A 469 -26.95 23.60 -0.17
C ASN A 469 -26.77 25.08 -0.54
N GLU A 470 -26.54 25.96 0.43
CA GLU A 470 -26.36 27.39 0.19
C GLU A 470 -25.03 27.68 -0.51
N GLU A 471 -23.95 26.99 -0.13
CA GLU A 471 -22.63 27.14 -0.78
C GLU A 471 -22.62 26.66 -2.24
N ILE A 472 -23.27 25.53 -2.53
CA ILE A 472 -23.31 24.99 -3.89
C ILE A 472 -24.13 25.92 -4.80
N ASN A 473 -25.28 26.40 -4.32
CA ASN A 473 -26.10 27.35 -5.09
C ASN A 473 -25.36 28.67 -5.32
N ALA A 474 -24.61 29.17 -4.32
CA ALA A 474 -23.75 30.35 -4.48
C ALA A 474 -22.64 30.12 -5.51
N PHE A 475 -21.95 28.97 -5.47
CA PHE A 475 -20.90 28.62 -6.43
C PHE A 475 -21.44 28.51 -7.86
N ILE A 476 -22.62 27.90 -8.04
CA ILE A 476 -23.28 27.80 -9.35
C ILE A 476 -23.69 29.17 -9.86
N GLY A 477 -24.27 30.02 -9.00
CA GLY A 477 -24.63 31.39 -9.37
C GLY A 477 -23.43 32.22 -9.82
N ILE A 478 -22.24 31.96 -9.26
CA ILE A 478 -20.97 32.56 -9.71
C ILE A 478 -20.51 31.98 -11.06
N LEU A 479 -20.68 30.66 -11.24
CA LEU A 479 -20.14 29.96 -12.38
C LEU A 479 -20.94 30.18 -13.68
N GLU A 480 -22.27 30.23 -13.59
CA GLU A 480 -23.17 30.27 -14.74
C GLU A 480 -22.89 31.42 -15.72
N PRO A 481 -22.65 32.68 -15.28
CA PRO A 481 -22.27 33.78 -16.17
C PRO A 481 -20.93 33.55 -16.90
N LEU A 482 -20.02 32.76 -16.32
CA LEU A 482 -18.66 32.55 -16.83
C LEU A 482 -18.59 31.44 -17.89
N LEU A 483 -19.61 30.58 -17.99
CA LEU A 483 -19.61 29.44 -18.91
C LEU A 483 -19.59 29.84 -20.39
N ASN A 484 -20.07 31.03 -20.75
CA ASN A 484 -20.02 31.53 -22.12
C ASN A 484 -18.67 32.17 -22.50
N LEU A 485 -17.78 32.39 -21.51
CA LEU A 485 -16.46 32.95 -21.75
C LEU A 485 -15.50 31.89 -22.30
N SER A 486 -14.42 32.34 -22.95
CA SER A 486 -13.29 31.46 -23.31
C SER A 486 -12.68 30.81 -22.06
N GLU A 487 -12.06 29.65 -22.20
CA GLU A 487 -11.42 28.90 -21.09
C GLU A 487 -10.43 29.80 -20.32
N LYS A 488 -9.63 30.59 -21.05
CA LYS A 488 -8.70 31.59 -20.49
C LYS A 488 -9.41 32.66 -19.66
N GLU A 489 -10.43 33.32 -20.21
CA GLU A 489 -11.17 34.37 -19.50
C GLU A 489 -11.96 33.81 -18.32
N ARG A 490 -12.51 32.60 -18.44
CA ARG A 490 -13.20 31.90 -17.35
C ARG A 490 -12.25 31.65 -16.17
N THR A 491 -11.08 31.08 -16.42
CA THR A 491 -10.05 30.85 -15.39
C THR A 491 -9.58 32.16 -14.76
N LYS A 492 -9.35 33.20 -15.57
CA LYS A 492 -8.97 34.54 -15.09
C LYS A 492 -10.02 35.16 -14.16
N ASN A 493 -11.30 35.04 -14.48
CA ASN A 493 -12.37 35.56 -13.63
C ASN A 493 -12.55 34.72 -12.35
N LEU A 494 -12.45 33.38 -12.43
CA LEU A 494 -12.50 32.50 -11.26
C LEU A 494 -11.37 32.81 -10.26
N LEU A 495 -10.13 32.99 -10.73
CA LEU A 495 -8.98 33.33 -9.89
C LEU A 495 -9.08 34.72 -9.24
N LYS A 496 -9.90 35.63 -9.77
CA LYS A 496 -10.17 36.94 -9.14
C LYS A 496 -11.25 36.85 -8.07
N LEU A 497 -12.12 35.84 -8.14
CA LEU A 497 -13.27 35.64 -7.26
C LEU A 497 -12.95 34.80 -6.02
N THR A 498 -11.76 34.19 -5.93
CA THR A 498 -11.27 33.58 -4.68
C THR A 498 -11.21 34.66 -3.59
N ASN A 499 -12.10 34.53 -2.58
CA ASN A 499 -12.51 35.60 -1.67
C ASN A 499 -11.91 35.43 -0.26
N ASP A 500 -11.61 36.55 0.42
CA ASP A 500 -10.70 36.68 1.58
C ASP A 500 -11.18 36.13 2.94
N SER A 501 -12.40 35.61 3.12
CA SER A 501 -12.94 35.35 4.48
C SER A 501 -13.05 33.88 4.92
N LYS A 502 -13.32 32.93 4.01
CA LYS A 502 -13.58 31.52 4.37
C LYS A 502 -12.31 30.65 4.40
N ASP A 503 -11.35 30.91 3.51
CA ASP A 503 -10.10 30.14 3.46
C ASP A 503 -9.16 30.48 4.64
N LEU A 504 -9.30 31.67 5.23
CA LEU A 504 -8.51 32.11 6.39
C LEU A 504 -9.01 31.53 7.72
N SER A 505 -10.33 31.32 7.88
CA SER A 505 -10.85 30.64 9.07
C SER A 505 -10.41 29.17 9.12
N PHE A 506 -10.26 28.53 7.95
CA PHE A 506 -9.75 27.17 7.86
C PHE A 506 -8.25 27.08 8.22
N ASP A 507 -7.44 28.09 7.89
CA ASP A 507 -6.02 28.15 8.26
C ASP A 507 -5.80 28.27 9.77
N ASP A 508 -6.64 29.05 10.46
CA ASP A 508 -6.62 29.17 11.92
C ASP A 508 -6.93 27.82 12.61
N GLU A 509 -7.95 27.10 12.12
CA GLU A 509 -8.32 25.78 12.63
C GLU A 509 -7.22 24.74 12.39
N VAL A 510 -6.61 24.73 11.20
CA VAL A 510 -5.48 23.85 10.87
C VAL A 510 -4.27 24.16 11.77
N SER A 511 -3.96 25.43 12.03
CA SER A 511 -2.89 25.83 12.96
C SER A 511 -3.13 25.29 14.38
N VAL A 512 -4.37 25.42 14.90
CA VAL A 512 -4.75 24.89 16.22
C VAL A 512 -4.59 23.36 16.27
N LEU A 513 -5.05 22.66 15.23
CA LEU A 513 -5.00 21.20 15.17
C LEU A 513 -3.56 20.68 15.06
N ILE A 514 -2.72 21.31 14.24
CA ILE A 514 -1.28 20.98 14.14
C ILE A 514 -0.60 21.19 15.50
N LYS A 515 -0.88 22.31 16.19
CA LYS A 515 -0.31 22.60 17.51
C LYS A 515 -0.79 21.61 18.58
N LYS A 516 -2.03 21.13 18.48
CA LYS A 516 -2.62 20.12 19.37
C LYS A 516 -1.99 18.74 19.18
N LEU A 517 -1.97 18.24 17.94
CA LEU A 517 -1.50 16.89 17.62
C LEU A 517 0.03 16.76 17.57
N LYS A 518 0.73 17.83 17.17
CA LYS A 518 2.18 17.84 16.91
C LYS A 518 2.65 16.68 16.02
N PRO A 519 2.10 16.55 14.79
CA PRO A 519 2.45 15.45 13.90
C PRO A 519 3.93 15.50 13.48
N ASP A 520 4.56 14.34 13.28
CA ASP A 520 5.94 14.25 12.78
C ASP A 520 6.06 14.61 11.29
N TYR A 521 4.96 14.45 10.53
CA TYR A 521 4.90 14.70 9.09
C TYR A 521 3.47 15.03 8.64
N LEU A 522 3.34 15.89 7.62
CA LEU A 522 2.05 16.27 7.04
C LEU A 522 1.94 15.87 5.55
N LEU A 523 0.78 15.35 5.15
CA LEU A 523 0.42 15.12 3.75
C LEU A 523 -0.80 15.99 3.41
N CYS A 524 -0.65 16.87 2.41
CA CYS A 524 -1.63 17.91 2.12
C CYS A 524 -2.13 17.81 0.68
N ASP A 525 -3.44 17.67 0.45
CA ASP A 525 -4.05 17.89 -0.88
C ASP A 525 -4.67 19.29 -0.93
N LEU A 526 -3.81 20.26 -1.23
CA LEU A 526 -4.14 21.68 -1.28
C LEU A 526 -3.64 22.29 -2.59
N VAL A 527 -4.26 23.40 -3.01
CA VAL A 527 -3.88 24.11 -4.25
C VAL A 527 -2.94 25.30 -4.00
N TYR A 528 -2.78 25.72 -2.74
CA TYR A 528 -1.88 26.79 -2.32
C TYR A 528 -1.14 26.44 -1.02
N HIS A 529 -0.04 27.15 -0.75
CA HIS A 529 0.63 27.08 0.54
C HIS A 529 -0.18 27.82 1.61
N MET A 530 -0.58 27.09 2.64
CA MET A 530 -1.25 27.64 3.82
C MET A 530 -0.21 28.24 4.79
N PRO A 531 -0.41 29.45 5.32
CA PRO A 531 0.49 30.07 6.30
C PRO A 531 0.78 29.19 7.52
N SER A 532 -0.24 28.49 8.04
CA SER A 532 -0.10 27.57 9.19
C SER A 532 0.92 26.44 8.98
N LEU A 533 1.05 25.92 7.74
CA LEU A 533 2.02 24.87 7.40
C LEU A 533 3.46 25.36 7.56
N LEU A 534 3.72 26.61 7.15
CA LEU A 534 5.03 27.23 7.28
C LEU A 534 5.32 27.68 8.73
N GLU A 535 4.31 28.15 9.45
CA GLU A 535 4.41 28.57 10.86
C GLU A 535 4.90 27.42 11.75
N CYS A 536 4.31 26.22 11.58
CA CYS A 536 4.53 25.09 12.47
C CYS A 536 5.87 24.37 12.26
N LYS A 537 6.60 24.64 11.16
CA LYS A 537 7.91 24.07 10.82
C LYS A 537 7.95 22.52 10.80
N ILE A 538 6.82 21.89 10.50
CA ILE A 538 6.72 20.43 10.38
C ILE A 538 7.02 20.05 8.92
N PRO A 539 7.80 18.99 8.64
CA PRO A 539 7.95 18.47 7.29
C PRO A 539 6.60 18.14 6.63
N TYR A 540 6.35 18.63 5.42
CA TYR A 540 5.11 18.35 4.70
C TYR A 540 5.33 18.05 3.22
N SER A 541 4.50 17.19 2.63
CA SER A 541 4.47 16.92 1.19
C SER A 541 3.07 17.13 0.64
N PHE A 542 2.98 17.48 -0.65
CA PHE A 542 1.70 17.61 -1.31
C PHE A 542 1.25 16.30 -1.96
N ILE A 543 -0.05 16.04 -1.87
CA ILE A 543 -0.80 15.11 -2.70
C ILE A 543 -1.55 15.96 -3.73
N ILE A 544 -1.35 15.68 -5.01
CA ILE A 544 -1.89 16.48 -6.11
C ILE A 544 -2.87 15.60 -6.87
N SER A 545 -4.15 15.77 -6.54
CA SER A 545 -5.28 15.09 -7.19
C SER A 545 -5.77 15.78 -8.47
N ALA A 546 -5.43 17.06 -8.66
CA ALA A 546 -5.71 17.81 -9.89
C ALA A 546 -4.68 17.50 -10.99
N ASN A 547 -4.91 18.01 -12.20
CA ASN A 547 -3.90 17.99 -13.27
C ASN A 547 -2.53 18.56 -12.77
N PRO A 548 -1.40 17.90 -13.09
CA PRO A 548 -0.06 18.28 -12.62
C PRO A 548 0.38 19.70 -13.00
N LEU A 549 -0.25 20.34 -13.99
CA LEU A 549 -0.01 21.75 -14.33
C LEU A 549 -0.33 22.73 -13.19
N ILE A 550 -1.01 22.30 -12.12
CA ILE A 550 -1.18 23.09 -10.89
C ILE A 550 0.15 23.47 -10.25
N LEU A 551 1.22 22.72 -10.51
CA LEU A 551 2.59 23.05 -10.11
C LEU A 551 3.11 24.34 -10.77
N ASN A 552 2.42 24.86 -11.78
CA ASN A 552 2.70 26.16 -12.38
C ASN A 552 4.17 26.34 -12.81
N ILE A 553 4.75 25.35 -13.50
CA ILE A 553 6.14 25.36 -13.96
C ILE A 553 6.25 26.19 -15.25
N GLU A 554 7.20 27.14 -15.29
CA GLU A 554 7.28 28.20 -16.30
C GLU A 554 7.26 27.73 -17.76
N ASP A 555 7.89 26.58 -18.06
CA ASP A 555 7.96 26.03 -19.42
C ASP A 555 6.68 25.30 -19.87
N PHE A 556 5.67 25.21 -19.02
CA PHE A 556 4.44 24.44 -19.26
C PHE A 556 3.17 25.31 -19.36
N PRO A 557 2.08 24.80 -19.97
CA PRO A 557 0.80 25.48 -20.01
C PRO A 557 0.26 25.83 -18.61
N LEU A 558 -0.54 26.90 -18.54
CA LEU A 558 -1.28 27.25 -17.32
C LEU A 558 -2.51 26.36 -17.16
N ILE A 559 -2.78 25.96 -15.92
CA ILE A 559 -3.98 25.22 -15.56
C ILE A 559 -5.25 26.04 -15.84
N GLY A 560 -6.29 25.37 -16.31
CA GLY A 560 -7.58 25.92 -16.75
C GLY A 560 -7.58 26.72 -18.04
N VAL A 561 -6.44 26.91 -18.70
CA VAL A 561 -6.38 27.68 -19.97
C VAL A 561 -6.60 26.78 -21.20
N GLY A 562 -6.39 25.47 -21.08
CA GLY A 562 -6.64 24.52 -22.17
C GLY A 562 -5.62 24.59 -23.32
N HIS A 563 -4.46 25.20 -23.11
CA HIS A 563 -3.37 25.22 -24.09
C HIS A 563 -2.62 23.89 -24.13
N GLY A 564 -2.15 23.57 -25.34
CA GLY A 564 -1.30 22.44 -25.63
C GLY A 564 0.17 22.63 -25.28
N ILE A 565 0.91 21.53 -25.09
CA ILE A 565 2.32 21.61 -24.68
C ILE A 565 3.22 22.23 -25.77
N ASP A 566 2.85 22.07 -27.04
CA ASP A 566 3.61 22.59 -28.18
C ASP A 566 3.24 24.03 -28.57
N GLU A 567 2.23 24.63 -27.93
CA GLU A 567 1.74 25.97 -28.23
C GLU A 567 2.57 27.08 -27.52
N LYS A 568 3.90 27.03 -27.66
CA LYS A 568 4.88 27.84 -26.90
C LYS A 568 4.57 29.35 -26.87
N GLU A 569 4.21 29.94 -28.00
CA GLU A 569 3.86 31.38 -28.06
C GLU A 569 2.58 31.71 -27.28
N LYS A 570 1.56 30.84 -27.34
CA LYS A 570 0.32 31.02 -26.56
C LYS A 570 0.57 30.82 -25.06
N ILE A 571 1.42 29.88 -24.68
CA ILE A 571 1.86 29.67 -23.30
C ILE A 571 2.53 30.94 -22.77
N LYS A 572 3.50 31.48 -23.51
CA LYS A 572 4.24 32.68 -23.14
C LYS A 572 3.31 33.90 -22.99
N ALA A 573 2.40 34.10 -23.94
CA ALA A 573 1.42 35.19 -23.87
C ALA A 573 0.49 35.06 -22.67
N ALA A 574 -0.04 33.86 -22.41
CA ALA A 574 -0.90 33.61 -21.24
C ALA A 574 -0.15 33.81 -19.92
N ARG A 575 1.12 33.37 -19.82
CA ARG A 575 1.93 33.59 -18.62
C ARG A 575 2.19 35.06 -18.33
N LEU A 576 2.41 35.88 -19.37
CA LEU A 576 2.55 37.33 -19.20
C LEU A 576 1.27 37.95 -18.66
N GLU A 577 0.12 37.56 -19.20
CA GLU A 577 -1.19 38.06 -18.78
C GLU A 577 -1.56 37.63 -17.34
N PHE A 578 -1.27 36.38 -16.98
CA PHE A 578 -1.59 35.85 -15.64
C PHE A 578 -0.61 36.31 -14.55
N LYS A 579 0.55 36.87 -14.92
CA LYS A 579 1.56 37.37 -13.97
C LYS A 579 0.97 38.41 -13.00
N GLU A 580 0.15 39.32 -13.51
CA GLU A 580 -0.52 40.33 -12.69
C GLU A 580 -1.54 39.72 -11.73
N ILE A 581 -2.26 38.69 -12.19
CA ILE A 581 -3.27 37.98 -11.39
C ILE A 581 -2.60 37.21 -10.25
N PHE A 582 -1.54 36.45 -10.54
CA PHE A 582 -0.78 35.75 -9.49
C PHE A 582 -0.12 36.73 -8.52
N GLY A 583 0.35 37.88 -8.99
CA GLY A 583 0.86 38.95 -8.12
C GLY A 583 -0.22 39.53 -7.21
N PHE A 584 -1.44 39.70 -7.73
CA PHE A 584 -2.60 40.13 -6.94
C PHE A 584 -2.99 39.10 -5.86
N ILE A 585 -3.06 37.82 -6.22
CA ILE A 585 -3.32 36.73 -5.27
C ILE A 585 -2.22 36.67 -4.21
N THR A 586 -0.94 36.72 -4.62
CA THR A 586 0.20 36.71 -3.69
C THR A 586 0.09 37.84 -2.67
N LYS A 587 -0.19 39.07 -3.11
CA LYS A 587 -0.39 40.23 -2.22
C LYS A 587 -1.56 40.06 -1.26
N LYS A 588 -2.64 39.40 -1.67
CA LYS A 588 -3.76 39.11 -0.76
C LYS A 588 -3.32 38.20 0.38
N PHE A 589 -2.57 37.14 0.07
CA PHE A 589 -2.08 36.19 1.07
C PHE A 589 -0.99 36.77 1.98
N GLU A 590 -0.19 37.76 1.53
CA GLU A 590 0.87 38.39 2.34
C GLU A 590 0.37 38.86 3.73
N SER A 591 -0.83 39.44 3.79
CA SER A 591 -1.43 39.89 5.05
C SER A 591 -1.68 38.77 6.07
N SER A 592 -1.95 37.54 5.60
CA SER A 592 -2.16 36.36 6.45
C SER A 592 -0.85 35.74 6.92
N TYR A 593 0.16 35.72 6.05
CA TYR A 593 1.53 35.33 6.43
C TYR A 593 2.10 36.29 7.50
N GLU A 594 1.85 37.59 7.36
CA GLU A 594 2.25 38.61 8.34
C GLU A 594 1.57 38.40 9.71
N LYS A 595 0.27 38.08 9.74
CA LYS A 595 -0.47 37.80 10.99
C LYS A 595 0.14 36.66 11.81
N LEU A 596 0.62 35.61 11.15
CA LEU A 596 1.28 34.46 11.80
C LEU A 596 2.79 34.64 11.97
N ASN A 597 3.32 35.83 11.68
CA ASN A 597 4.75 36.16 11.75
C ASN A 597 5.63 35.23 10.89
N VAL A 598 5.10 34.77 9.76
CA VAL A 598 5.78 33.91 8.79
C VAL A 598 6.23 34.76 7.60
N LYS A 599 7.50 34.67 7.22
CA LYS A 599 7.98 35.27 5.96
C LYS A 599 7.76 34.30 4.81
N LEU A 600 6.91 34.68 3.85
CA LEU A 600 6.81 33.99 2.57
C LEU A 600 8.14 34.09 1.82
N ASP A 601 8.77 32.96 1.53
CA ASP A 601 9.94 32.94 0.63
C ASP A 601 9.47 33.38 -0.76
N LYS A 602 10.08 34.44 -1.30
CA LYS A 602 9.79 34.98 -2.64
C LYS A 602 10.01 33.95 -3.76
N LYS A 603 10.69 32.84 -3.49
CA LYS A 603 10.89 31.72 -4.43
C LYS A 603 9.72 30.73 -4.47
N ILE A 604 8.84 30.73 -3.47
CA ILE A 604 7.68 29.82 -3.39
C ILE A 604 6.45 30.55 -3.93
N PRO A 605 5.88 30.14 -5.07
CA PRO A 605 4.62 30.71 -5.54
C PRO A 605 3.50 30.28 -4.58
N VAL A 606 2.74 31.22 -4.03
CA VAL A 606 1.60 30.93 -3.13
C VAL A 606 0.65 29.92 -3.76
N TYR A 607 0.38 30.08 -5.06
CA TYR A 607 -0.49 29.23 -5.87
C TYR A 607 0.31 28.17 -6.65
N SER A 608 0.93 27.24 -5.90
CA SER A 608 1.67 26.09 -6.45
C SER A 608 1.94 25.08 -5.34
N PRO A 609 1.38 23.86 -5.36
CA PRO A 609 1.62 22.85 -4.32
C PRO A 609 2.97 22.14 -4.52
N LYS A 610 4.08 22.85 -4.26
CA LYS A 610 5.45 22.31 -4.35
C LYS A 610 6.04 22.20 -2.96
N SER A 611 6.47 21.00 -2.59
CA SER A 611 7.23 20.81 -1.36
C SER A 611 8.74 20.79 -1.62
N GLU A 612 9.53 21.22 -0.64
CA GLU A 612 10.98 20.99 -0.61
C GLU A 612 11.34 19.50 -0.43
N TYR A 613 10.40 18.69 0.08
CA TYR A 613 10.50 17.25 0.21
C TYR A 613 10.11 16.58 -1.11
N PHE A 614 8.99 15.86 -1.15
CA PHE A 614 8.45 15.29 -2.39
C PHE A 614 7.00 15.75 -2.59
N SER A 615 6.45 15.54 -3.77
CA SER A 615 5.01 15.72 -4.00
C SER A 615 4.49 14.59 -4.85
N ILE A 616 3.40 13.96 -4.41
CA ILE A 616 2.77 12.84 -5.10
C ILE A 616 1.69 13.41 -6.00
N TYR A 617 1.63 13.03 -7.26
CA TYR A 617 0.52 13.37 -8.14
C TYR A 617 0.03 12.16 -8.91
N SER A 618 -1.28 12.12 -9.18
CA SER A 618 -1.88 11.05 -9.96
C SER A 618 -2.15 11.51 -11.38
N TYR A 619 -1.43 10.95 -12.35
CA TYR A 619 -1.62 11.24 -13.77
C TYR A 619 -0.97 10.12 -14.60
N PRO A 620 -1.65 9.47 -15.57
CA PRO A 620 -1.08 8.36 -16.33
C PRO A 620 0.16 8.78 -17.12
N LYS A 621 1.22 7.95 -17.10
CA LYS A 621 2.50 8.24 -17.77
C LYS A 621 2.36 8.61 -19.25
N GLU A 622 1.42 7.99 -19.95
CA GLU A 622 1.19 8.18 -21.38
C GLU A 622 0.68 9.57 -21.73
N ILE A 623 0.09 10.27 -20.76
CA ILE A 623 -0.40 11.63 -20.93
C ILE A 623 0.32 12.65 -20.05
N ASP A 624 1.29 12.21 -19.25
CA ASP A 624 2.07 13.05 -18.36
C ASP A 624 2.82 14.16 -19.12
N TYR A 625 2.97 15.30 -18.46
CA TYR A 625 3.72 16.44 -18.96
C TYR A 625 5.20 16.33 -18.62
N PHE A 626 5.53 15.63 -17.53
CA PHE A 626 6.88 15.59 -17.02
C PHE A 626 7.64 14.36 -17.50
N ASP A 627 8.89 14.56 -17.91
CA ASP A 627 9.83 13.45 -18.08
C ASP A 627 10.48 13.07 -16.73
N GLU A 628 11.32 12.03 -16.74
CA GLU A 628 11.97 11.53 -15.53
C GLU A 628 12.94 12.54 -14.92
N ASN A 629 13.61 13.36 -15.74
CA ASN A 629 14.53 14.39 -15.27
C ASN A 629 13.76 15.54 -14.60
N GLN A 630 12.62 15.92 -15.16
CA GLN A 630 11.74 16.95 -14.61
C GLN A 630 11.12 16.48 -13.29
N ARG A 631 10.62 15.24 -13.22
CA ARG A 631 10.16 14.66 -11.95
C ARG A 631 11.25 14.67 -10.88
N LYS A 632 12.49 14.29 -11.22
CA LYS A 632 13.63 14.38 -10.29
C LYS A 632 13.96 15.83 -9.91
N LYS A 633 13.95 16.76 -10.85
CA LYS A 633 14.26 18.19 -10.62
C LYS A 633 13.29 18.84 -9.64
N TYR A 634 12.01 18.44 -9.67
CA TYR A 634 10.95 19.00 -8.84
C TYR A 634 10.50 18.07 -7.71
N ASN A 635 11.26 17.01 -7.42
CA ASN A 635 10.94 15.97 -6.42
C ASN A 635 9.51 15.41 -6.52
N LEU A 636 9.05 15.11 -7.73
CA LEU A 636 7.70 14.65 -7.99
C LEU A 636 7.64 13.12 -8.08
N LEU A 637 6.70 12.51 -7.37
CA LEU A 637 6.34 11.10 -7.46
C LEU A 637 5.04 10.96 -8.25
N GLN A 638 5.13 10.32 -9.40
CA GLN A 638 3.99 10.08 -10.28
C GLN A 638 3.33 8.74 -9.94
N VAL A 639 2.01 8.76 -9.88
CA VAL A 639 1.15 7.58 -9.73
C VAL A 639 0.23 7.53 -10.95
N ASP A 640 0.07 6.35 -11.58
CA ASP A 640 -0.75 6.26 -12.80
C ASP A 640 -2.25 6.43 -12.54
N SER A 641 -2.73 5.87 -11.43
CA SER A 641 -4.13 5.89 -11.03
C SER A 641 -4.27 5.79 -9.52
N PRO A 642 -5.24 6.49 -8.89
CA PRO A 642 -5.54 6.30 -7.48
C PRO A 642 -6.33 5.01 -7.22
N VAL A 643 -6.72 4.23 -8.25
CA VAL A 643 -7.57 3.05 -8.05
C VAL A 643 -6.83 1.95 -7.27
N VAL A 644 -7.41 1.56 -6.13
CA VAL A 644 -6.95 0.42 -5.33
C VAL A 644 -7.69 -0.84 -5.81
N SER A 645 -6.95 -1.83 -6.32
CA SER A 645 -7.53 -3.02 -6.96
C SER A 645 -8.46 -3.83 -6.05
N SER A 646 -8.17 -3.90 -4.74
CA SER A 646 -9.03 -4.59 -3.76
C SER A 646 -10.38 -3.90 -3.53
N ARG A 647 -10.54 -2.66 -4.00
CA ARG A 647 -11.77 -1.86 -3.88
C ARG A 647 -12.59 -1.79 -5.16
N VAL A 648 -12.13 -2.46 -6.22
CA VAL A 648 -12.89 -2.56 -7.47
C VAL A 648 -14.05 -3.53 -7.25
N PRO A 649 -15.32 -3.08 -7.34
CA PRO A 649 -16.48 -3.95 -7.17
C PRO A 649 -16.69 -4.86 -8.39
N ALA A 650 -17.63 -5.80 -8.27
CA ALA A 650 -18.08 -6.59 -9.40
C ALA A 650 -18.59 -5.68 -10.57
N PRO A 651 -18.51 -6.15 -11.83
CA PRO A 651 -19.01 -5.42 -12.98
C PRO A 651 -20.48 -5.01 -12.82
N TYR A 652 -20.85 -3.87 -13.37
CA TYR A 652 -22.21 -3.35 -13.28
C TYR A 652 -23.21 -4.29 -13.97
N HIS A 653 -24.31 -4.58 -13.27
CA HIS A 653 -25.34 -5.47 -13.78
C HIS A 653 -26.20 -4.78 -14.84
N LEU A 654 -26.28 -5.37 -16.03
CA LEU A 654 -27.12 -4.91 -17.14
C LEU A 654 -28.29 -5.86 -17.33
N SER A 655 -29.51 -5.33 -17.45
CA SER A 655 -30.69 -6.16 -17.71
C SER A 655 -30.62 -6.84 -19.06
N GLU A 656 -31.20 -8.04 -19.19
CA GLU A 656 -31.22 -8.76 -20.46
C GLU A 656 -31.87 -7.95 -21.59
N GLU A 657 -32.90 -7.17 -21.28
CA GLU A 657 -33.59 -6.31 -22.24
C GLU A 657 -32.65 -5.23 -22.79
N PHE A 658 -31.84 -4.60 -21.93
CA PHE A 658 -30.86 -3.59 -22.35
C PHE A 658 -29.69 -4.20 -23.13
N ILE A 659 -29.28 -5.42 -22.79
CA ILE A 659 -28.26 -6.16 -23.54
C ILE A 659 -28.76 -6.46 -24.97
N LYS A 660 -30.02 -6.89 -25.12
CA LYS A 660 -30.65 -7.22 -26.42
C LYS A 660 -30.78 -6.02 -27.36
N LEU A 661 -30.82 -4.79 -26.84
CA LEU A 661 -30.80 -3.59 -27.68
C LEU A 661 -29.48 -3.49 -28.48
N PRO A 662 -29.55 -3.22 -29.80
CA PRO A 662 -28.35 -3.10 -30.63
C PRO A 662 -27.61 -1.80 -30.32
N GLY A 663 -26.28 -1.84 -30.37
CA GLY A 663 -25.40 -0.67 -30.19
C GLY A 663 -24.36 -0.84 -29.08
N LYS A 664 -23.34 0.02 -29.11
CA LYS A 664 -22.29 0.13 -28.09
C LYS A 664 -22.81 0.81 -26.82
N ILE A 665 -22.20 0.54 -25.67
CA ILE A 665 -22.60 1.09 -24.37
C ILE A 665 -21.70 2.27 -24.00
N ILE A 666 -22.30 3.42 -23.74
CA ILE A 666 -21.63 4.67 -23.40
C ILE A 666 -22.04 5.10 -22.00
N TYR A 667 -21.07 5.34 -21.12
CA TYR A 667 -21.34 5.93 -19.81
C TYR A 667 -21.28 7.46 -19.86
N VAL A 668 -22.25 8.16 -19.28
CA VAL A 668 -22.32 9.63 -19.27
C VAL A 668 -22.31 10.13 -17.82
N SER A 669 -21.29 10.91 -17.46
CA SER A 669 -21.18 11.53 -16.13
C SER A 669 -20.48 12.89 -16.16
N LEU A 670 -21.22 13.95 -15.84
CA LEU A 670 -20.66 15.29 -15.69
C LEU A 670 -20.18 15.58 -14.25
N GLY A 671 -20.16 14.57 -13.36
CA GLY A 671 -19.77 14.73 -11.96
C GLY A 671 -20.89 15.32 -11.08
N SER A 672 -20.73 15.16 -9.77
CA SER A 672 -21.75 15.54 -8.77
C SER A 672 -22.03 17.05 -8.70
N LEU A 673 -20.99 17.88 -8.89
CA LEU A 673 -21.11 19.35 -8.85
C LEU A 673 -21.81 19.92 -10.09
N PHE A 674 -21.65 19.29 -11.25
CA PHE A 674 -22.21 19.79 -12.52
C PHE A 674 -23.49 19.09 -12.94
N GLY A 675 -23.93 18.05 -12.21
CA GLY A 675 -25.31 17.56 -12.27
C GLY A 675 -26.35 18.64 -11.93
N TYR A 676 -25.90 19.77 -11.35
CA TYR A 676 -26.71 20.97 -11.16
C TYR A 676 -27.07 21.70 -12.47
N TYR A 677 -26.31 21.51 -13.55
CA TYR A 677 -26.61 22.02 -14.89
C TYR A 677 -27.53 21.08 -15.66
N TYR A 678 -28.60 20.61 -15.01
CA TYR A 678 -29.51 19.59 -15.54
C TYR A 678 -30.12 19.98 -16.91
N VAL A 679 -30.30 21.28 -17.19
CA VAL A 679 -30.77 21.77 -18.50
C VAL A 679 -29.78 21.47 -19.64
N LYS A 680 -28.48 21.64 -19.40
CA LYS A 680 -27.43 21.34 -20.39
C LYS A 680 -27.21 19.83 -20.53
N LEU A 681 -27.30 19.10 -19.42
CA LEU A 681 -27.29 17.63 -19.45
C LEU A 681 -28.50 17.10 -20.25
N GLN A 682 -29.71 17.64 -20.04
CA GLN A 682 -30.90 17.29 -20.82
C GLN A 682 -30.65 17.47 -22.32
N LYS A 683 -30.15 18.65 -22.73
CA LYS A 683 -29.84 18.93 -24.14
C LYS A 683 -28.84 17.91 -24.72
N LEU A 684 -27.83 17.51 -23.93
CA LEU A 684 -26.89 16.45 -24.33
C LEU A 684 -27.59 15.09 -24.47
N LEU A 685 -28.45 14.70 -23.54
CA LEU A 685 -29.19 13.44 -23.62
C LEU A 685 -30.14 13.41 -24.83
N ASP A 686 -30.82 14.52 -25.12
CA ASP A 686 -31.70 14.66 -26.29
C ASP A 686 -30.91 14.48 -27.59
N ALA A 687 -29.71 15.08 -27.67
CA ALA A 687 -28.79 14.90 -28.78
C ALA A 687 -28.36 13.43 -28.91
N LEU A 688 -27.95 12.79 -27.81
CA LEU A 688 -27.50 11.40 -27.77
C LEU A 688 -28.60 10.41 -28.17
N ALA A 689 -29.88 10.73 -27.90
CA ALA A 689 -31.01 9.87 -28.24
C ALA A 689 -31.21 9.68 -29.75
N THR A 690 -30.67 10.58 -30.58
CA THR A 690 -30.70 10.44 -32.04
C THR A 690 -29.67 9.46 -32.59
N LEU A 691 -28.75 8.97 -31.75
CA LEU A 691 -27.67 8.06 -32.12
C LEU A 691 -27.99 6.61 -31.76
N PRO A 692 -27.47 5.62 -32.51
CA PRO A 692 -27.81 4.20 -32.34
C PRO A 692 -27.02 3.52 -31.21
N TYR A 693 -26.83 4.20 -30.07
CA TYR A 693 -26.05 3.72 -28.93
C TYR A 693 -26.90 3.53 -27.68
N LYS A 694 -26.32 2.86 -26.70
CA LYS A 694 -26.91 2.59 -25.38
C LYS A 694 -26.20 3.44 -24.34
N TYR A 695 -26.93 3.97 -23.37
CA TYR A 695 -26.42 4.96 -22.43
C TYR A 695 -26.69 4.59 -20.98
N ILE A 696 -25.67 4.69 -20.14
CA ILE A 696 -25.79 4.67 -18.69
C ILE A 696 -25.50 6.08 -18.21
N VAL A 697 -26.41 6.70 -17.46
CA VAL A 697 -26.28 8.12 -17.09
C VAL A 697 -26.24 8.29 -15.59
N SER A 698 -25.19 8.94 -15.08
CA SER A 698 -25.17 9.44 -13.70
C SER A 698 -25.94 10.75 -13.64
N LYS A 699 -27.13 10.72 -13.03
CA LYS A 699 -28.09 11.83 -13.00
C LYS A 699 -27.66 13.02 -12.14
N GLY A 700 -26.81 12.79 -11.13
CA GLY A 700 -26.44 13.83 -10.17
C GLY A 700 -27.60 14.29 -9.27
N PRO A 701 -27.36 15.31 -8.40
CA PRO A 701 -28.27 15.67 -7.31
C PRO A 701 -29.62 16.26 -7.73
N PHE A 702 -29.77 16.71 -8.98
CA PHE A 702 -31.05 17.18 -9.55
C PHE A 702 -31.59 16.25 -10.64
N GLY A 703 -31.20 14.98 -10.60
CA GLY A 703 -31.61 13.92 -11.52
C GLY A 703 -33.10 13.82 -11.80
N GLU A 704 -33.93 14.12 -10.81
CA GLU A 704 -35.39 14.06 -10.92
C GLU A 704 -35.96 15.06 -11.94
N LYS A 705 -35.20 16.11 -12.29
CA LYS A 705 -35.59 17.11 -13.30
C LYS A 705 -35.23 16.68 -14.74
N ILE A 706 -34.49 15.59 -14.92
CA ILE A 706 -34.02 15.09 -16.22
C ILE A 706 -35.03 14.09 -16.78
N LYS A 707 -35.48 14.31 -18.01
CA LYS A 707 -36.34 13.41 -18.78
C LYS A 707 -35.49 12.54 -19.70
N PHE A 708 -35.67 11.22 -19.65
CA PHE A 708 -34.93 10.31 -20.53
C PHE A 708 -35.67 10.10 -21.85
N PRO A 709 -35.00 10.26 -23.00
CA PRO A 709 -35.69 10.30 -24.29
C PRO A 709 -36.30 8.97 -24.75
N ASN A 710 -35.70 7.83 -24.40
CA ASN A 710 -36.16 6.49 -24.82
C ASN A 710 -35.57 5.37 -23.92
N GLU A 711 -35.85 4.11 -24.25
CA GLU A 711 -35.43 2.89 -23.55
C GLU A 711 -33.93 2.59 -23.64
N ARG A 712 -33.17 3.31 -24.48
CA ARG A 712 -31.71 3.15 -24.62
C ARG A 712 -30.93 3.79 -23.47
N PHE A 713 -31.61 4.37 -22.48
CA PHE A 713 -31.00 5.04 -21.32
C PHE A 713 -31.35 4.32 -20.01
N ILE A 714 -30.33 3.86 -19.28
CA ILE A 714 -30.46 3.38 -17.90
C ILE A 714 -30.49 4.58 -16.94
N ARG A 715 -31.42 4.55 -15.98
CA ARG A 715 -31.88 5.72 -15.21
C ARG A 715 -31.49 5.64 -13.73
N GLU A 716 -30.21 5.84 -13.39
CA GLU A 716 -29.74 5.75 -12.00
C GLU A 716 -29.39 7.10 -11.37
N ASN A 717 -29.83 7.34 -10.13
CA ASN A 717 -29.49 8.56 -9.37
C ASN A 717 -28.01 8.56 -8.99
N TYR A 718 -27.47 7.38 -8.72
CA TYR A 718 -26.06 7.15 -8.45
C TYR A 718 -25.60 5.91 -9.22
N VAL A 719 -24.48 6.04 -9.92
CA VAL A 719 -23.85 4.95 -10.65
C VAL A 719 -22.49 4.69 -10.02
N ASN A 720 -22.23 3.46 -9.60
CA ASN A 720 -20.88 3.08 -9.19
C ASN A 720 -19.96 3.08 -10.43
N GLN A 721 -19.12 4.11 -10.52
CA GLN A 721 -18.27 4.36 -11.69
C GLN A 721 -17.28 3.22 -11.95
N PHE A 722 -16.71 2.60 -10.90
CA PHE A 722 -15.80 1.46 -11.07
C PHE A 722 -16.53 0.24 -11.64
N ALA A 723 -17.77 -0.01 -11.22
CA ALA A 723 -18.57 -1.12 -11.76
C ALA A 723 -18.91 -0.89 -13.24
N VAL A 724 -19.29 0.35 -13.60
CA VAL A 724 -19.72 0.68 -14.97
C VAL A 724 -18.57 0.75 -15.95
N LEU A 725 -17.41 1.28 -15.55
CA LEU A 725 -16.23 1.34 -16.42
C LEU A 725 -15.73 -0.06 -16.84
N GLN A 726 -16.15 -1.13 -16.16
CA GLN A 726 -15.84 -2.51 -16.56
C GLN A 726 -16.69 -3.03 -17.74
N VAL A 727 -17.82 -2.39 -18.05
CA VAL A 727 -18.82 -2.92 -19.01
C VAL A 727 -19.13 -1.98 -20.18
N VAL A 728 -18.57 -0.78 -20.20
CA VAL A 728 -18.82 0.21 -21.26
C VAL A 728 -17.72 0.27 -22.30
N ASP A 729 -18.09 0.66 -23.52
CA ASP A 729 -17.16 0.82 -24.63
C ASP A 729 -16.50 2.21 -24.63
N MET A 730 -17.12 3.21 -23.99
CA MET A 730 -16.67 4.59 -23.96
C MET A 730 -17.31 5.37 -22.81
N MET A 731 -16.63 6.42 -22.34
CA MET A 731 -17.18 7.39 -21.39
C MET A 731 -17.33 8.80 -22.01
N ILE A 732 -18.43 9.49 -21.69
CA ILE A 732 -18.59 10.93 -21.86
C ILE A 732 -18.50 11.57 -20.48
N ALA A 733 -17.48 12.40 -20.27
CA ALA A 733 -17.13 12.92 -18.95
C ALA A 733 -16.86 14.42 -18.96
N HIS A 734 -17.05 15.10 -17.81
CA HIS A 734 -16.60 16.48 -17.63
C HIS A 734 -15.07 16.63 -17.64
N GLY A 735 -14.31 15.55 -17.40
CA GLY A 735 -12.85 15.55 -17.50
C GLY A 735 -12.09 15.90 -16.22
N GLY A 736 -12.70 15.74 -15.04
CA GLY A 736 -11.93 15.81 -13.79
C GLY A 736 -10.84 14.72 -13.74
N ASN A 737 -9.69 15.04 -13.16
CA ASN A 737 -8.50 14.18 -13.22
C ASN A 737 -8.74 12.74 -12.71
N ASN A 738 -9.48 12.56 -11.61
CA ASN A 738 -9.80 11.23 -11.08
C ASN A 738 -10.57 10.38 -12.10
N THR A 739 -11.64 10.93 -12.68
CA THR A 739 -12.43 10.23 -13.72
C THR A 739 -11.57 9.87 -14.92
N LEU A 740 -10.65 10.75 -15.31
CA LEU A 740 -9.71 10.46 -16.39
C LEU A 740 -8.80 9.27 -16.03
N THR A 741 -8.15 9.32 -14.87
CA THR A 741 -7.26 8.24 -14.40
C THR A 741 -7.98 6.90 -14.22
N GLU A 742 -9.27 6.91 -13.88
CA GLU A 742 -10.13 5.72 -13.80
C GLU A 742 -10.43 5.16 -15.20
N CYS A 743 -10.72 6.01 -16.18
CA CYS A 743 -10.88 5.59 -17.58
C CYS A 743 -9.61 4.87 -18.09
N PHE A 744 -8.44 5.45 -17.84
CA PHE A 744 -7.16 4.80 -18.16
C PHE A 744 -6.96 3.48 -17.41
N TYR A 745 -7.29 3.43 -16.11
CA TYR A 745 -7.19 2.20 -15.32
C TYR A 745 -8.03 1.07 -15.91
N PHE A 746 -9.27 1.34 -16.33
CA PHE A 746 -10.15 0.33 -16.93
C PHE A 746 -9.91 0.10 -18.43
N GLY A 747 -9.14 0.98 -19.09
CA GLY A 747 -8.89 0.90 -20.52
C GLY A 747 -10.05 1.40 -21.37
N VAL A 748 -10.84 2.35 -20.84
CA VAL A 748 -12.03 2.93 -21.49
C VAL A 748 -11.67 4.28 -22.12
N PRO A 749 -11.88 4.47 -23.42
CA PRO A 749 -11.65 5.77 -24.07
C PRO A 749 -12.73 6.78 -23.69
N ALA A 750 -12.41 8.08 -23.79
CA ALA A 750 -13.30 9.14 -23.31
C ALA A 750 -13.48 10.31 -24.29
N LEU A 751 -14.71 10.83 -24.33
CA LEU A 751 -15.04 12.16 -24.86
C LEU A 751 -15.19 13.13 -23.69
N ILE A 752 -14.33 14.14 -23.66
CA ILE A 752 -14.28 15.09 -22.56
C ILE A 752 -15.05 16.37 -22.91
N ILE A 753 -15.92 16.79 -21.99
CA ILE A 753 -16.70 18.00 -22.07
C ILE A 753 -16.26 18.93 -20.93
N PRO A 754 -15.14 19.66 -21.09
CA PRO A 754 -14.56 20.43 -20.00
C PRO A 754 -15.44 21.61 -19.60
N ILE A 755 -15.55 21.84 -18.28
CA ILE A 755 -16.36 22.91 -17.70
C ILE A 755 -15.45 23.94 -17.02
N ILE A 756 -14.66 23.57 -16.01
CA ILE A 756 -13.77 24.49 -15.30
C ILE A 756 -12.55 23.81 -14.70
N GLY A 757 -11.65 24.61 -14.12
CA GLY A 757 -10.53 24.11 -13.34
C GLY A 757 -9.52 23.42 -14.23
N ASP A 758 -9.10 22.22 -13.87
CA ASP A 758 -8.11 21.43 -14.60
C ASP A 758 -8.65 20.73 -15.86
N GLN A 759 -9.98 20.64 -15.98
CA GLN A 759 -10.68 19.87 -17.01
C GLN A 759 -10.31 20.28 -18.45
N PRO A 760 -10.20 21.58 -18.82
CA PRO A 760 -9.75 21.98 -20.16
C PRO A 760 -8.39 21.42 -20.55
N ASN A 761 -7.43 21.38 -19.62
CA ASN A 761 -6.10 20.85 -19.88
C ASN A 761 -6.11 19.32 -19.99
N ASN A 762 -6.87 18.63 -19.14
CA ASN A 762 -7.09 17.18 -19.26
C ASN A 762 -7.66 16.84 -20.64
N ALA A 763 -8.70 17.57 -21.07
CA ALA A 763 -9.33 17.40 -22.38
C ALA A 763 -8.36 17.65 -23.54
N LYS A 764 -7.59 18.75 -23.47
CA LYS A 764 -6.59 19.10 -24.48
C LYS A 764 -5.50 18.04 -24.55
N ARG A 765 -4.99 17.57 -23.41
CA ARG A 765 -3.92 16.58 -23.35
C ARG A 765 -4.36 15.23 -23.90
N LEU A 766 -5.60 14.84 -23.64
CA LEU A 766 -6.19 13.63 -24.17
C LEU A 766 -6.24 13.63 -25.70
N GLU A 767 -6.58 14.78 -26.30
CA GLU A 767 -6.62 14.98 -27.75
C GLU A 767 -5.19 14.98 -28.36
N GLU A 768 -4.24 15.67 -27.74
CA GLU A 768 -2.83 15.71 -28.20
C GLU A 768 -2.16 14.34 -28.22
N THR A 769 -2.50 13.51 -27.25
CA THR A 769 -1.89 12.19 -27.05
C THR A 769 -2.65 11.08 -27.76
N GLY A 770 -3.77 11.41 -28.43
CA GLY A 770 -4.58 10.48 -29.22
C GLY A 770 -5.29 9.41 -28.38
N PHE A 771 -5.76 9.76 -27.19
CA PHE A 771 -6.50 8.86 -26.28
C PHE A 771 -7.99 9.21 -26.16
N GLY A 772 -8.44 10.23 -26.89
CA GLY A 772 -9.82 10.68 -26.88
C GLY A 772 -9.97 12.04 -27.55
N TYR A 773 -11.14 12.63 -27.39
CA TYR A 773 -11.46 13.92 -27.99
C TYR A 773 -12.17 14.83 -26.98
N ARG A 774 -12.32 16.10 -27.35
CA ARG A 774 -13.09 17.08 -26.57
C ARG A 774 -14.18 17.75 -27.41
N ILE A 775 -15.26 18.18 -26.73
CA ILE A 775 -16.27 19.10 -27.28
C ILE A 775 -16.61 20.18 -26.27
N ASN A 776 -17.10 21.33 -26.74
CA ASN A 776 -17.51 22.42 -25.86
C ASN A 776 -19.01 22.33 -25.56
N LEU A 777 -19.36 22.20 -24.26
CA LEU A 777 -20.75 22.06 -23.80
C LEU A 777 -21.67 23.19 -24.28
N MET A 778 -21.12 24.39 -24.49
CA MET A 778 -21.90 25.58 -24.76
C MET A 778 -22.29 25.74 -26.23
N ASN A 779 -21.48 25.22 -27.16
CA ASN A 779 -21.63 25.50 -28.59
C ASN A 779 -21.33 24.32 -29.53
N TYR A 780 -21.38 23.07 -29.05
CA TYR A 780 -21.28 21.89 -29.92
C TYR A 780 -22.47 21.79 -30.89
N THR A 781 -22.23 21.21 -32.07
CA THR A 781 -23.29 20.84 -33.03
C THR A 781 -23.65 19.35 -32.92
N GLN A 782 -24.84 18.98 -33.40
CA GLN A 782 -25.28 17.58 -33.42
C GLN A 782 -24.33 16.71 -34.25
N GLU A 783 -23.87 17.25 -35.39
CA GLU A 783 -22.91 16.61 -36.28
C GLU A 783 -21.56 16.40 -35.61
N GLU A 784 -21.05 17.41 -34.88
CA GLU A 784 -19.78 17.31 -34.17
C GLU A 784 -19.83 16.24 -33.08
N LEU A 785 -20.88 16.21 -32.26
CA LEU A 785 -21.06 15.19 -31.22
C LEU A 785 -21.08 13.79 -31.83
N LYS A 786 -21.84 13.60 -32.92
CA LYS A 786 -21.95 12.34 -33.65
C LYS A 786 -20.60 11.91 -34.23
N GLU A 787 -19.89 12.82 -34.89
CA GLU A 787 -18.59 12.55 -35.50
C GLU A 787 -17.58 12.08 -34.46
N LYS A 788 -17.46 12.80 -33.33
CA LYS A 788 -16.48 12.49 -32.28
C LYS A 788 -16.78 11.16 -31.58
N ILE A 789 -18.04 10.87 -31.27
CA ILE A 789 -18.44 9.57 -30.70
C ILE A 789 -18.11 8.44 -31.68
N ASN A 790 -18.47 8.59 -32.96
CA ASN A 790 -18.20 7.57 -33.97
C ASN A 790 -16.69 7.33 -34.17
N LYS A 791 -15.88 8.39 -34.18
CA LYS A 791 -14.42 8.27 -34.24
C LYS A 791 -13.87 7.45 -33.09
N ILE A 792 -14.28 7.73 -31.85
CA ILE A 792 -13.81 6.97 -30.68
C ILE A 792 -14.22 5.50 -30.77
N LEU A 793 -15.47 5.21 -31.14
CA LEU A 793 -16.01 3.85 -31.14
C LEU A 793 -15.55 3.00 -32.33
N SER A 794 -15.04 3.60 -33.40
CA SER A 794 -14.54 2.90 -34.59
C SER A 794 -13.01 2.90 -34.75
N ASP A 795 -12.28 3.67 -33.94
CA ASP A 795 -10.82 3.71 -33.96
C ASP A 795 -10.22 2.56 -33.13
N GLU A 796 -9.99 1.43 -33.81
CA GLU A 796 -9.41 0.22 -33.19
C GLU A 796 -8.04 0.48 -32.55
N ILE A 797 -7.23 1.38 -33.14
CA ILE A 797 -5.90 1.72 -32.64
C ILE A 797 -6.02 2.47 -31.30
N LEU A 798 -6.91 3.46 -31.22
CA LEU A 798 -7.18 4.20 -29.98
C LEU A 798 -7.70 3.26 -28.88
N ILE A 799 -8.64 2.38 -29.22
CA ILE A 799 -9.24 1.43 -28.27
C ILE A 799 -8.17 0.44 -27.76
N GLU A 800 -7.39 -0.16 -28.64
CA GLU A 800 -6.33 -1.11 -28.26
C GLU A 800 -5.24 -0.43 -27.43
N LYS A 801 -4.81 0.77 -27.83
CA LYS A 801 -3.85 1.57 -27.08
C LYS A 801 -4.34 1.86 -25.67
N THR A 802 -5.61 2.28 -25.51
CA THR A 802 -6.21 2.58 -24.20
C THR A 802 -6.30 1.33 -23.33
N LYS A 803 -6.69 0.18 -23.90
CA LYS A 803 -6.74 -1.11 -23.20
C LYS A 803 -5.36 -1.55 -22.69
N LYS A 804 -4.33 -1.45 -23.53
CA LYS A 804 -2.94 -1.78 -23.14
C LYS A 804 -2.44 -0.93 -21.98
N VAL A 805 -2.81 0.35 -21.94
CA VAL A 805 -2.49 1.21 -20.80
C VAL A 805 -3.20 0.73 -19.53
N GLY A 806 -4.49 0.40 -19.60
CA GLY A 806 -5.21 -0.14 -18.45
C GLY A 806 -4.63 -1.45 -17.92
N GLU A 807 -4.24 -2.37 -18.81
CA GLU A 807 -3.53 -3.60 -18.44
C GLU A 807 -2.20 -3.29 -17.76
N ARG A 808 -1.40 -2.37 -18.30
CA ARG A 808 -0.14 -1.93 -17.69
C ARG A 808 -0.37 -1.37 -16.29
N ILE A 809 -1.30 -0.45 -16.13
CA ILE A 809 -1.59 0.19 -14.84
C ILE A 809 -1.98 -0.86 -13.79
N ARG A 810 -2.84 -1.82 -14.15
CA ARG A 810 -3.26 -2.92 -13.27
C ARG A 810 -2.11 -3.89 -12.93
N ASN A 811 -1.20 -4.15 -13.86
CA ASN A 811 -0.09 -5.09 -13.69
C ASN A 811 1.11 -4.49 -12.94
N GLU A 812 1.48 -3.24 -13.24
CA GLU A 812 2.64 -2.57 -12.63
C GLU A 812 2.39 -2.13 -11.19
N LYS A 813 1.13 -2.09 -10.78
CA LYS A 813 0.67 -1.60 -9.48
C LYS A 813 1.40 -0.32 -9.06
N SER A 814 1.26 0.75 -9.83
CA SER A 814 1.99 2.01 -9.65
C SER A 814 1.91 2.60 -8.23
N LEU A 815 0.78 2.40 -7.54
CA LEU A 815 0.58 2.77 -6.13
C LEU A 815 1.57 2.01 -5.20
N GLU A 816 1.95 0.80 -5.58
CA GLU A 816 2.98 0.01 -4.92
C GLU A 816 4.40 0.51 -5.20
N LYS A 817 4.67 1.17 -6.34
CA LYS A 817 5.97 1.82 -6.58
C LYS A 817 6.14 3.07 -5.70
N ALA A 818 5.04 3.74 -5.34
CA ALA A 818 5.03 4.80 -4.33
C ALA A 818 5.29 4.28 -2.89
N LYS A 819 5.38 2.95 -2.66
CA LYS A 819 5.71 2.33 -1.36
C LYS A 819 7.12 2.67 -0.85
N ASN A 820 8.06 3.01 -1.73
CA ASN A 820 9.45 3.25 -1.35
C ASN A 820 9.71 4.76 -1.24
N VAL A 821 9.06 5.43 -0.30
CA VAL A 821 9.24 6.87 -0.03
C VAL A 821 10.64 7.19 0.53
N SER A 822 11.40 6.18 0.97
CA SER A 822 12.85 6.26 1.05
C SER A 822 13.49 5.09 0.29
N LYS A 823 14.37 5.42 -0.65
CA LYS A 823 15.27 4.42 -1.24
C LYS A 823 16.14 3.86 -0.13
N LYS A 824 16.27 2.53 -0.06
CA LYS A 824 17.25 1.92 0.85
C LYS A 824 18.64 2.44 0.53
N LYS A 825 19.38 2.88 1.53
CA LYS A 825 20.75 3.36 1.39
C LYS A 825 21.71 2.19 1.56
N ILE A 826 22.36 1.78 0.48
CA ILE A 826 23.45 0.82 0.51
C ILE A 826 24.76 1.60 0.57
N GLY A 827 25.52 1.43 1.65
CA GLY A 827 26.83 2.03 1.82
C GLY A 827 27.94 1.08 1.36
N LEU A 828 28.89 1.58 0.57
CA LEU A 828 30.09 0.85 0.17
C LEU A 828 31.34 1.52 0.73
N TYR A 829 32.12 0.75 1.46
CA TYR A 829 33.45 1.15 1.91
C TYR A 829 34.50 0.23 1.31
N ASN A 830 35.57 0.80 0.77
CA ASN A 830 36.67 0.04 0.16
C ASN A 830 38.00 0.65 0.59
N TYR A 831 39.06 -0.16 0.65
CA TYR A 831 40.40 0.42 0.60
C TYR A 831 40.58 1.23 -0.68
N LEU A 832 41.13 2.44 -0.54
CA LEU A 832 41.23 3.45 -1.59
C LEU A 832 42.32 3.11 -2.62
N SER A 833 42.13 2.02 -3.36
CA SER A 833 42.99 1.55 -4.45
C SER A 833 42.15 1.02 -5.62
N SER A 834 42.76 0.90 -6.80
CA SER A 834 42.09 0.37 -7.99
C SER A 834 41.69 -1.10 -7.86
N GLY A 835 42.41 -1.88 -7.03
CA GLY A 835 42.10 -3.29 -6.78
C GLY A 835 40.73 -3.47 -6.12
N HIS A 836 40.56 -2.84 -4.96
CA HIS A 836 39.37 -2.98 -4.10
C HIS A 836 38.15 -2.19 -4.59
N THR A 837 38.33 -1.19 -5.45
CA THR A 837 37.19 -0.38 -5.92
C THR A 837 36.47 -1.00 -7.12
N ASN A 838 37.13 -1.80 -7.96
CA ASN A 838 36.54 -2.26 -9.21
C ASN A 838 35.34 -3.19 -9.01
N VAL A 839 35.49 -4.22 -8.15
CA VAL A 839 34.40 -5.18 -7.86
C VAL A 839 33.18 -4.48 -7.26
N SER A 840 33.41 -3.64 -6.25
CA SER A 840 32.38 -2.82 -5.62
C SER A 840 31.68 -1.88 -6.61
N THR A 841 32.41 -1.26 -7.55
CA THR A 841 31.78 -0.45 -8.59
C THR A 841 30.95 -1.27 -9.56
N ALA A 842 31.36 -2.49 -9.90
CA ALA A 842 30.59 -3.37 -10.76
C ALA A 842 29.27 -3.78 -10.10
N ILE A 843 29.33 -4.23 -8.85
CA ILE A 843 28.15 -4.56 -8.03
C ILE A 843 27.21 -3.35 -7.90
N ALA A 844 27.75 -2.18 -7.53
CA ALA A 844 26.97 -0.93 -7.41
C ALA A 844 26.26 -0.56 -8.71
N SER A 845 26.89 -0.80 -9.85
CA SER A 845 26.32 -0.44 -11.15
C SER A 845 25.19 -1.37 -11.54
N ILE A 846 25.36 -2.69 -11.36
CA ILE A 846 24.31 -3.66 -11.61
C ILE A 846 23.13 -3.44 -10.64
N LEU A 847 23.39 -3.09 -9.37
CA LEU A 847 22.34 -2.71 -8.43
C LEU A 847 21.55 -1.50 -8.93
N LEU A 848 22.23 -0.46 -9.42
CA LEU A 848 21.57 0.73 -9.96
C LEU A 848 20.89 0.48 -11.31
N ASP A 849 21.42 -0.41 -12.15
CA ASP A 849 20.80 -0.77 -13.44
C ASP A 849 19.46 -1.48 -13.25
N ASN A 850 19.31 -2.26 -12.17
CA ASN A 850 18.12 -3.06 -11.91
C ASN A 850 17.19 -2.48 -10.83
N TYR A 851 17.71 -1.71 -9.90
CA TYR A 851 17.01 -1.32 -8.67
C TYR A 851 17.18 0.17 -8.31
N SER A 852 17.57 1.04 -9.25
CA SER A 852 17.75 2.48 -8.96
C SER A 852 16.51 3.17 -8.40
N ASP A 853 15.32 2.62 -8.61
CA ASP A 853 14.07 3.15 -8.07
C ASP A 853 13.83 2.72 -6.61
N GLU A 854 14.45 1.64 -6.15
CA GLU A 854 14.26 1.07 -4.81
C GLU A 854 15.42 1.39 -3.84
N LEU A 855 16.62 1.71 -4.35
CA LEU A 855 17.81 1.94 -3.52
C LEU A 855 18.70 3.06 -4.04
N ASP A 856 19.48 3.63 -3.13
CA ASP A 856 20.57 4.55 -3.39
C ASP A 856 21.88 3.91 -2.95
N VAL A 857 22.93 4.12 -3.76
CA VAL A 857 24.27 3.58 -3.48
C VAL A 857 25.23 4.70 -3.13
N TYR A 858 25.80 4.63 -1.92
CA TYR A 858 26.74 5.61 -1.38
C TYR A 858 28.13 5.01 -1.22
N PHE A 859 29.15 5.67 -1.73
CA PHE A 859 30.55 5.33 -1.47
C PHE A 859 31.11 6.21 -0.34
N PHE A 860 31.74 5.57 0.67
CA PHE A 860 32.49 6.25 1.71
C PHE A 860 33.93 6.44 1.26
N VAL A 861 34.31 7.65 0.85
CA VAL A 861 35.61 7.93 0.21
C VAL A 861 36.12 9.35 0.52
N ASP A 862 37.37 9.64 0.14
CA ASP A 862 37.87 11.02 0.10
C ASP A 862 37.43 11.76 -1.18
N ASP A 863 37.69 13.07 -1.21
CA ASP A 863 37.39 13.97 -2.34
C ASP A 863 37.92 13.46 -3.69
N THR A 864 39.15 12.95 -3.68
CA THR A 864 39.91 12.54 -4.85
C THR A 864 39.31 11.29 -5.47
N TRP A 865 38.87 10.35 -4.63
CA TRP A 865 38.20 9.13 -5.08
C TRP A 865 36.75 9.36 -5.50
N ALA A 866 36.04 10.28 -4.84
CA ALA A 866 34.70 10.67 -5.28
C ALA A 866 34.71 11.16 -6.73
N GLU A 867 35.68 12.01 -7.12
CA GLU A 867 35.84 12.48 -8.50
C GLU A 867 36.13 11.34 -9.49
N LYS A 868 37.01 10.40 -9.12
CA LYS A 868 37.35 9.24 -9.98
C LYS A 868 36.15 8.31 -10.18
N LEU A 869 35.40 8.03 -9.11
CA LEU A 869 34.26 7.13 -9.15
C LEU A 869 33.07 7.75 -9.88
N LYS A 870 32.85 9.05 -9.73
CA LYS A 870 31.79 9.79 -10.45
C LYS A 870 31.97 9.75 -11.96
N LYS A 871 33.22 9.67 -12.46
CA LYS A 871 33.52 9.47 -13.89
C LYS A 871 33.18 8.06 -14.39
N LYS A 872 33.14 7.06 -13.51
CA LYS A 872 32.77 5.68 -13.87
C LYS A 872 31.26 5.50 -13.97
N ASP A 873 30.52 6.10 -13.04
CA ASP A 873 29.06 6.13 -13.06
C ASP A 873 28.57 7.40 -12.35
N SER A 874 27.84 8.26 -13.07
CA SER A 874 27.36 9.53 -12.53
C SER A 874 26.25 9.37 -11.50
N ARG A 875 25.66 8.16 -11.38
CA ARG A 875 24.59 7.86 -10.42
C ARG A 875 25.12 7.56 -9.01
N PHE A 876 26.41 7.28 -8.86
CA PHE A 876 27.01 7.02 -7.55
C PHE A 876 26.89 8.25 -6.64
N LYS A 877 26.49 8.02 -5.39
CA LYS A 877 26.46 9.03 -4.33
C LYS A 877 27.68 8.83 -3.41
N PHE A 878 28.05 9.86 -2.68
CA PHE A 878 29.28 9.86 -1.88
C PHE A 878 29.03 10.45 -0.50
N GLU A 879 29.58 9.81 0.52
CA GLU A 879 29.77 10.39 1.84
C GLU A 879 31.27 10.64 2.02
N ILE A 880 31.65 11.91 1.96
CA ILE A 880 33.05 12.32 1.91
C ILE A 880 33.57 12.54 3.33
N PHE A 881 34.64 11.85 3.70
CA PHE A 881 35.34 12.08 4.96
C PHE A 881 36.63 12.88 4.73
N GLU A 882 37.02 13.69 5.72
CA GLU A 882 38.27 14.44 5.68
C GLU A 882 39.44 13.47 5.60
N LYS A 883 40.27 13.66 4.57
CA LYS A 883 41.53 12.96 4.45
C LYS A 883 42.42 13.38 5.63
N GLU A 884 42.94 12.41 6.38
CA GLU A 884 44.00 12.69 7.34
C GLU A 884 45.14 13.42 6.63
N LYS A 885 45.71 14.46 7.25
CA LYS A 885 46.83 15.25 6.70
C LYS A 885 48.07 14.36 6.61
N ILE A 886 48.10 13.51 5.61
CA ILE A 886 49.21 12.68 5.21
C ILE A 886 49.53 13.13 3.77
N ASN A 887 50.77 13.58 3.56
CA ASN A 887 51.16 14.43 2.43
C ASN A 887 50.90 13.74 1.08
N LYS A 888 50.00 14.33 0.28
CA LYS A 888 49.59 13.82 -1.05
C LYS A 888 50.77 13.90 -2.04
N ASN A 889 51.30 12.74 -2.44
CA ASN A 889 51.76 12.35 -3.80
C ASN A 889 53.10 11.60 -3.88
N GLU A 890 53.94 11.59 -2.83
CA GLU A 890 55.21 10.81 -2.80
C GLU A 890 55.04 9.39 -2.20
N GLU A 891 53.97 9.14 -1.44
CA GLU A 891 53.89 8.00 -0.53
C GLU A 891 53.59 6.61 -1.12
N VAL A 892 52.87 6.47 -2.24
CA VAL A 892 52.62 5.11 -2.78
C VAL A 892 53.94 4.48 -3.24
N PHE A 893 54.83 5.29 -3.83
CA PHE A 893 56.16 4.84 -4.20
C PHE A 893 57.02 4.52 -2.99
N ASP A 894 56.99 5.37 -1.96
CA ASP A 894 57.78 5.13 -0.75
C ASP A 894 57.26 3.96 0.06
N PHE A 895 55.94 3.73 0.11
CA PHE A 895 55.33 2.55 0.70
C PHE A 895 55.74 1.27 -0.04
N ILE A 896 55.74 1.26 -1.38
CA ILE A 896 56.16 0.09 -2.17
C ILE A 896 57.66 -0.20 -1.98
N LYS A 897 58.51 0.83 -1.85
CA LYS A 897 59.94 0.64 -1.53
C LYS A 897 60.16 -0.08 -0.20
N LEU A 898 59.25 0.03 0.77
CA LEU A 898 59.36 -0.72 2.03
C LEU A 898 59.34 -2.24 1.82
N PHE A 899 58.67 -2.71 0.76
CA PHE A 899 58.58 -4.13 0.43
C PHE A 899 59.76 -4.62 -0.41
N GLU A 900 60.50 -3.74 -1.08
CA GLU A 900 61.61 -4.11 -1.96
C GLU A 900 62.65 -5.03 -1.29
N PRO A 901 63.11 -4.77 -0.05
CA PRO A 901 64.11 -5.63 0.62
C PRO A 901 63.61 -7.04 0.90
N ILE A 902 62.29 -7.27 0.92
CA ILE A 902 61.71 -8.57 1.28
C ILE A 902 61.27 -9.39 0.07
N LEU A 903 61.28 -8.82 -1.15
CA LEU A 903 60.83 -9.52 -2.37
C LEU A 903 61.66 -10.77 -2.69
N SER A 904 62.94 -10.80 -2.31
CA SER A 904 63.85 -11.93 -2.50
C SER A 904 63.84 -12.96 -1.35
N LEU A 905 63.12 -12.69 -0.25
CA LEU A 905 63.08 -13.61 0.90
C LEU A 905 62.24 -14.85 0.60
N PRO A 906 62.50 -15.98 1.29
CA PRO A 906 61.61 -17.14 1.31
C PRO A 906 60.17 -16.75 1.72
N GLU A 907 59.17 -17.48 1.24
CA GLU A 907 57.75 -17.07 1.33
C GLU A 907 57.27 -16.84 2.77
N VAL A 908 57.63 -17.70 3.72
CA VAL A 908 57.22 -17.56 5.12
C VAL A 908 57.85 -16.34 5.78
N GLU A 909 59.14 -16.10 5.57
CA GLU A 909 59.82 -14.91 6.09
C GLU A 909 59.34 -13.63 5.40
N LYS A 910 59.07 -13.70 4.09
CA LYS A 910 58.42 -12.62 3.34
C LYS A 910 57.04 -12.29 3.91
N PHE A 911 56.25 -13.30 4.27
CA PHE A 911 54.95 -13.10 4.92
C PHE A 911 55.09 -12.42 6.28
N LYS A 912 55.95 -12.95 7.17
CA LYS A 912 56.21 -12.38 8.52
C LYS A 912 56.65 -10.91 8.43
N LYS A 913 57.65 -10.61 7.59
CA LYS A 913 58.13 -9.23 7.39
C LYS A 913 57.11 -8.33 6.71
N GLY A 914 56.33 -8.86 5.77
CA GLY A 914 55.22 -8.13 5.16
C GLY A 914 54.18 -7.70 6.19
N VAL A 915 53.80 -8.59 7.11
CA VAL A 915 52.90 -8.29 8.22
C VAL A 915 53.47 -7.21 9.13
N GLU A 916 54.77 -7.30 9.49
CA GLU A 916 55.45 -6.28 10.30
C GLU A 916 55.41 -4.90 9.63
N ILE A 917 55.70 -4.81 8.33
CA ILE A 917 55.68 -3.56 7.55
C ILE A 917 54.27 -2.97 7.54
N LEU A 918 53.25 -3.79 7.30
CA LEU A 918 51.85 -3.37 7.23
C LEU A 918 51.34 -2.81 8.57
N HIS A 919 51.83 -3.32 9.71
CA HIS A 919 51.32 -2.97 11.05
C HIS A 919 52.26 -2.07 11.87
N LYS A 920 53.28 -1.46 11.25
CA LYS A 920 54.34 -0.71 11.95
C LYS A 920 53.86 0.62 12.57
N ASP A 921 52.91 1.33 11.93
CA ASP A 921 52.52 2.70 12.32
C ASP A 921 50.99 2.94 12.40
N ASN A 922 50.18 1.91 12.66
CA ASN A 922 48.70 2.01 12.56
C ASN A 922 48.20 2.55 11.20
N ASN A 923 49.00 2.40 10.13
CA ASN A 923 48.69 2.83 8.75
C ASN A 923 47.46 2.15 8.13
N ILE A 924 46.85 1.22 8.86
CA ILE A 924 45.70 0.47 8.44
C ILE A 924 44.62 0.85 9.44
N VAL A 925 43.51 1.37 8.92
CA VAL A 925 42.22 1.55 9.59
C VAL A 925 41.87 3.02 9.94
N CYS A 926 41.19 3.69 9.01
CA CYS A 926 40.43 4.93 9.23
C CYS A 926 39.11 4.69 9.99
N ASP A 927 39.08 3.79 10.99
CA ASP A 927 37.83 3.35 11.65
C ASP A 927 37.04 4.54 12.21
N GLU A 928 37.71 5.58 12.72
CA GLU A 928 37.02 6.76 13.26
C GLU A 928 36.34 7.59 12.18
N GLN A 929 37.01 7.82 11.06
CA GLN A 929 36.48 8.61 9.96
C GLN A 929 35.32 7.87 9.29
N VAL A 930 35.48 6.56 9.10
CA VAL A 930 34.46 5.67 8.54
C VAL A 930 33.27 5.55 9.51
N SER A 931 33.50 5.36 10.82
CA SER A 931 32.43 5.37 11.84
C SER A 931 31.65 6.69 11.80
N LYS A 932 32.32 7.83 11.77
CA LYS A 932 31.67 9.15 11.65
C LYS A 932 30.83 9.26 10.38
N ALA A 933 31.36 8.82 9.25
CA ALA A 933 30.66 8.84 7.97
C ALA A 933 29.44 7.91 7.96
N ILE A 934 29.56 6.68 8.46
CA ILE A 934 28.46 5.72 8.59
C ILE A 934 27.38 6.29 9.52
N LYS A 935 27.74 6.85 10.68
CA LYS A 935 26.79 7.46 11.63
C LYS A 935 26.08 8.69 11.07
N LYS A 936 26.75 9.43 10.18
CA LYS A 936 26.17 10.59 9.49
C LYS A 936 25.16 10.16 8.43
N LEU A 937 25.51 9.22 7.56
CA LEU A 937 24.65 8.76 6.48
C LEU A 937 23.50 7.85 6.98
N LYS A 938 23.81 6.99 7.96
CA LYS A 938 22.98 5.89 8.47
C LYS A 938 22.46 5.00 7.34
N PRO A 939 23.34 4.25 6.65
CA PRO A 939 22.90 3.32 5.61
C PRO A 939 22.09 2.16 6.20
N ASP A 940 21.20 1.58 5.41
CA ASP A 940 20.41 0.40 5.79
C ASP A 940 21.26 -0.88 5.73
N TYR A 941 22.30 -0.89 4.90
CA TYR A 941 23.20 -2.02 4.72
C TYR A 941 24.59 -1.56 4.27
N LEU A 942 25.63 -2.29 4.65
CA LEU A 942 27.02 -2.03 4.26
C LEU A 942 27.62 -3.18 3.42
N LEU A 943 28.33 -2.82 2.36
CA LEU A 943 29.23 -3.70 1.62
C LEU A 943 30.66 -3.20 1.78
N CYS A 944 31.56 -4.07 2.24
CA CYS A 944 32.92 -3.69 2.58
C CYS A 944 33.95 -4.50 1.79
N ASP A 945 34.81 -3.83 1.01
CA ASP A 945 35.98 -4.43 0.37
C ASP A 945 37.25 -4.01 1.12
N VAL A 946 37.57 -4.79 2.14
CA VAL A 946 38.71 -4.60 3.04
C VAL A 946 39.33 -5.95 3.33
N ALA A 947 40.65 -5.97 3.58
CA ALA A 947 41.38 -7.22 3.83
C ALA A 947 41.18 -7.77 5.25
N PHE A 948 40.75 -6.94 6.20
CA PHE A 948 40.61 -7.28 7.62
C PHE A 948 39.30 -6.71 8.18
N HIS A 949 38.83 -7.27 9.29
CA HIS A 949 37.64 -6.77 9.98
C HIS A 949 37.92 -5.42 10.68
N MET A 950 36.88 -4.59 10.80
CA MET A 950 36.95 -3.22 11.30
C MET A 950 36.01 -3.04 12.50
N ALA A 951 36.51 -2.41 13.58
CA ALA A 951 35.73 -2.26 14.81
C ALA A 951 34.49 -1.37 14.61
N CYS A 952 34.58 -0.39 13.70
CA CYS A 952 33.46 0.50 13.39
C CYS A 952 32.25 -0.23 12.81
N LEU A 953 32.43 -1.38 12.13
CA LEU A 953 31.34 -2.16 11.55
C LEU A 953 30.44 -2.77 12.63
N ILE A 954 31.01 -3.18 13.76
CA ILE A 954 30.25 -3.66 14.93
C ILE A 954 29.65 -2.48 15.68
N GLU A 955 30.44 -1.43 15.89
CA GLU A 955 30.05 -0.27 16.68
C GLU A 955 28.84 0.48 16.11
N CYS A 956 28.76 0.61 14.77
CA CYS A 956 27.67 1.32 14.11
C CYS A 956 26.34 0.54 14.09
N LYS A 957 26.34 -0.76 14.44
CA LYS A 957 25.15 -1.63 14.48
C LYS A 957 24.35 -1.68 13.17
N ILE A 958 25.02 -1.53 12.03
CA ILE A 958 24.42 -1.69 10.70
C ILE A 958 24.76 -3.09 10.16
N PRO A 959 23.82 -3.82 9.53
CA PRO A 959 24.13 -5.07 8.83
C PRO A 959 25.20 -4.87 7.74
N TYR A 960 26.21 -5.75 7.67
CA TYR A 960 27.29 -5.64 6.70
C TYR A 960 27.67 -7.00 6.09
N SER A 961 28.12 -6.98 4.84
CA SER A 961 28.75 -8.12 4.15
C SER A 961 30.07 -7.70 3.52
N PHE A 962 30.93 -8.68 3.24
CA PHE A 962 32.20 -8.41 2.57
C PHE A 962 32.10 -8.61 1.06
N VAL A 963 32.84 -7.77 0.34
CA VAL A 963 33.24 -7.98 -1.05
C VAL A 963 34.70 -8.38 -1.02
N ILE A 964 35.02 -9.60 -1.45
CA ILE A 964 36.40 -10.09 -1.49
C ILE A 964 36.91 -9.98 -2.93
N SER A 965 37.72 -8.94 -3.18
CA SER A 965 38.32 -8.67 -4.49
C SER A 965 39.74 -9.22 -4.68
N CYS A 966 40.39 -9.69 -3.62
CA CYS A 966 41.66 -10.42 -3.69
C CYS A 966 41.41 -11.94 -3.82
N ASN A 967 42.49 -12.73 -3.87
CA ASN A 967 42.35 -14.19 -3.82
C ASN A 967 41.51 -14.62 -2.58
N PRO A 968 40.52 -15.51 -2.73
CA PRO A 968 39.57 -15.82 -1.67
C PRO A 968 40.17 -16.60 -0.49
N LEU A 969 41.42 -17.06 -0.60
CA LEU A 969 42.17 -17.61 0.54
C LEU A 969 42.40 -16.59 1.67
N ILE A 970 42.17 -15.28 1.44
CA ILE A 970 42.15 -14.27 2.51
C ILE A 970 41.11 -14.57 3.59
N LEU A 971 40.07 -15.34 3.27
CA LEU A 971 39.08 -15.78 4.24
C LEU A 971 39.67 -16.71 5.29
N ASP A 972 40.88 -17.25 5.08
CA ASP A 972 41.62 -18.09 6.02
C ASP A 972 40.84 -19.30 6.55
N VAL A 973 40.35 -20.13 5.61
CA VAL A 973 39.69 -21.41 5.93
C VAL A 973 40.76 -22.43 6.28
N GLU A 974 40.58 -23.15 7.39
CA GLU A 974 41.62 -24.00 7.99
C GLU A 974 42.08 -25.11 7.04
N GLU A 975 41.12 -25.69 6.30
CA GLU A 975 41.32 -26.75 5.32
C GLU A 975 42.01 -26.29 4.03
N LEU A 976 42.15 -24.97 3.82
CA LEU A 976 42.72 -24.37 2.61
C LEU A 976 44.12 -23.75 2.86
N PRO A 977 44.94 -23.59 1.81
CA PRO A 977 46.24 -22.93 1.90
C PRO A 977 46.17 -21.51 2.48
N VAL A 978 47.24 -21.10 3.15
CA VAL A 978 47.38 -19.75 3.70
C VAL A 978 47.59 -18.73 2.57
N CYS A 979 46.85 -17.63 2.60
CA CYS A 979 47.04 -16.51 1.67
C CYS A 979 48.47 -15.94 1.80
N GLY A 980 49.13 -15.71 0.67
CA GLY A 980 50.54 -15.30 0.60
C GLY A 980 51.55 -16.44 0.54
N ILE A 981 51.13 -17.72 0.65
CA ILE A 981 52.04 -18.88 0.65
C ILE A 981 51.61 -19.90 -0.39
N THR A 982 52.55 -20.43 -1.16
CA THR A 982 52.26 -21.26 -2.35
C THR A 982 52.21 -22.76 -2.08
N HIS A 983 51.21 -23.19 -1.32
CA HIS A 983 50.87 -24.61 -1.20
C HIS A 983 49.70 -24.99 -2.12
N GLY A 984 49.72 -26.21 -2.66
CA GLY A 984 48.60 -26.82 -3.37
C GLY A 984 47.50 -27.25 -2.40
N VAL A 985 46.26 -27.37 -2.89
CA VAL A 985 45.10 -27.73 -2.06
C VAL A 985 45.19 -29.13 -1.44
N ASP A 986 45.94 -30.03 -2.09
CA ASP A 986 46.12 -31.41 -1.62
C ASP A 986 47.27 -31.57 -0.60
N GLU A 987 48.06 -30.51 -0.35
CA GLU A 987 49.25 -30.55 0.52
C GLU A 987 48.91 -30.36 2.01
N LYS A 988 47.90 -31.08 2.52
CA LYS A 988 47.31 -30.88 3.86
C LYS A 988 48.32 -30.83 5.01
N GLU A 989 49.34 -31.69 5.00
CA GLU A 989 50.36 -31.70 6.05
C GLU A 989 51.29 -30.49 6.00
N LYS A 990 51.60 -29.97 4.80
CA LYS A 990 52.37 -28.72 4.66
C LYS A 990 51.55 -27.51 5.08
N ILE A 991 50.25 -27.51 4.76
CA ILE A 991 49.31 -26.47 5.20
C ILE A 991 49.26 -26.41 6.74
N LYS A 992 49.13 -27.56 7.41
CA LYS A 992 49.17 -27.62 8.88
C LYS A 992 50.50 -27.13 9.44
N ALA A 993 51.62 -27.59 8.87
CA ALA A 993 52.95 -27.21 9.32
C ALA A 993 53.19 -25.68 9.22
N VAL A 994 52.83 -25.06 8.09
CA VAL A 994 53.03 -23.62 7.92
C VAL A 994 52.10 -22.79 8.79
N ARG A 995 50.85 -23.26 9.03
CA ARG A 995 49.94 -22.62 9.98
C ARG A 995 50.51 -22.63 11.40
N LEU A 996 51.13 -23.73 11.82
CA LEU A 996 51.81 -23.83 13.11
C LEU A 996 53.00 -22.88 13.20
N GLU A 997 53.81 -22.79 12.14
CA GLU A 997 54.95 -21.86 12.07
C GLU A 997 54.51 -20.40 12.13
N LEU A 998 53.35 -20.06 11.54
CA LEU A 998 52.81 -18.70 11.51
C LEU A 998 51.92 -18.36 12.71
N LYS A 999 51.73 -19.28 13.66
CA LYS A 999 50.83 -19.07 14.80
C LYS A 999 51.14 -17.79 15.57
N GLU A 1000 52.40 -17.56 15.91
CA GLU A 1000 52.82 -16.35 16.64
C GLU A 1000 52.57 -15.07 15.83
N THR A 1001 52.68 -15.14 14.51
CA THR A 1001 52.37 -14.02 13.61
C THR A 1001 50.86 -13.75 13.59
N PHE A 1002 50.01 -14.77 13.51
CA PHE A 1002 48.55 -14.61 13.58
C PHE A 1002 48.10 -14.08 14.96
N ASP A 1003 48.71 -14.56 16.04
CA ASP A 1003 48.46 -14.08 17.40
C ASP A 1003 48.85 -12.60 17.53
N PHE A 1004 49.99 -12.20 16.94
CA PHE A 1004 50.42 -10.80 16.88
C PHE A 1004 49.42 -9.91 16.12
N ILE A 1005 48.97 -10.35 14.95
CA ILE A 1005 47.97 -9.62 14.15
C ILE A 1005 46.67 -9.47 14.95
N THR A 1006 46.20 -10.54 15.59
CA THR A 1006 44.98 -10.55 16.39
C THR A 1006 45.04 -9.51 17.51
N LYS A 1007 46.12 -9.52 18.30
CA LYS A 1007 46.35 -8.54 19.39
C LYS A 1007 46.38 -7.10 18.89
N LYS A 1008 46.94 -6.85 17.70
CA LYS A 1008 46.95 -5.51 17.10
C LYS A 1008 45.54 -5.03 16.79
N PHE A 1009 44.69 -5.88 16.23
CA PHE A 1009 43.30 -5.53 15.95
C PHE A 1009 42.48 -5.35 17.23
N GLU A 1010 42.63 -6.23 18.23
CA GLU A 1010 41.92 -6.15 19.53
C GLU A 1010 42.02 -4.75 20.17
N SER A 1011 43.17 -4.10 20.07
CA SER A 1011 43.37 -2.71 20.56
C SER A 1011 42.42 -1.68 19.91
N SER A 1012 42.05 -1.87 18.64
CA SER A 1012 41.05 -1.03 17.96
C SER A 1012 39.65 -1.28 18.54
N TYR A 1013 39.28 -2.54 18.78
CA TYR A 1013 37.97 -2.89 19.35
C TYR A 1013 37.81 -2.33 20.77
N GLU A 1014 38.87 -2.38 21.58
CA GLU A 1014 38.92 -1.73 22.90
C GLU A 1014 38.68 -0.21 22.79
N LYS A 1015 39.33 0.45 21.83
CA LYS A 1015 39.15 1.90 21.57
C LYS A 1015 37.70 2.25 21.22
N PHE A 1016 37.02 1.42 20.45
CA PHE A 1016 35.60 1.59 20.11
C PHE A 1016 34.63 1.06 21.18
N LYS A 1017 35.15 0.50 22.29
CA LYS A 1017 34.36 -0.11 23.37
C LYS A 1017 33.42 -1.21 22.86
N VAL A 1018 33.87 -1.97 21.86
CA VAL A 1018 33.16 -3.13 21.31
C VAL A 1018 33.98 -4.39 21.53
N LYS A 1019 33.33 -5.55 21.48
CA LYS A 1019 34.01 -6.86 21.52
C LYS A 1019 33.81 -7.59 20.21
N PHE A 1020 34.85 -8.28 19.77
CA PHE A 1020 34.79 -9.16 18.62
C PHE A 1020 34.41 -10.58 19.09
N GLU A 1021 33.11 -10.88 19.09
CA GLU A 1021 32.54 -12.15 19.60
C GLU A 1021 32.16 -13.09 18.44
N LYS A 1022 33.07 -13.30 17.48
CA LYS A 1022 32.82 -14.14 16.30
C LYS A 1022 33.67 -15.42 16.34
N ASN A 1023 33.15 -16.47 15.69
CA ASN A 1023 33.78 -17.80 15.62
C ASN A 1023 34.87 -17.89 14.53
N TYR A 1024 35.45 -16.76 14.14
CA TYR A 1024 36.49 -16.68 13.12
C TYR A 1024 37.48 -15.59 13.50
N PRO A 1025 38.72 -15.59 12.97
CA PRO A 1025 39.73 -14.61 13.38
C PRO A 1025 39.38 -13.19 12.93
N VAL A 1026 39.77 -12.18 13.73
CA VAL A 1026 39.53 -10.75 13.45
C VAL A 1026 40.24 -10.26 12.18
N TYR A 1027 41.33 -10.92 11.80
CA TYR A 1027 42.05 -10.64 10.56
C TYR A 1027 41.42 -11.27 9.31
N SER A 1028 40.29 -11.98 9.46
CA SER A 1028 39.56 -12.58 8.34
C SER A 1028 38.31 -11.75 7.99
N PRO A 1029 38.10 -11.36 6.71
CA PRO A 1029 36.95 -10.56 6.28
C PRO A 1029 35.70 -11.43 6.12
N ARG A 1030 35.17 -11.95 7.23
CA ARG A 1030 33.97 -12.79 7.30
C ARG A 1030 32.81 -12.07 7.95
N SER A 1031 31.59 -12.38 7.50
CA SER A 1031 30.34 -11.85 8.04
C SER A 1031 29.34 -12.97 8.34
N ASP A 1032 28.40 -12.70 9.24
CA ASP A 1032 27.22 -13.54 9.45
C ASP A 1032 26.23 -13.44 8.28
N TYR A 1033 26.44 -12.48 7.37
CA TYR A 1033 25.61 -12.24 6.20
C TYR A 1033 26.32 -12.70 4.91
N LEU A 1034 25.52 -12.84 3.85
CA LEU A 1034 25.96 -13.36 2.55
C LEU A 1034 26.99 -12.45 1.89
N SER A 1035 28.25 -12.90 1.83
CA SER A 1035 29.38 -12.14 1.26
C SER A 1035 29.67 -12.56 -0.18
N ILE A 1036 30.23 -11.66 -0.99
CA ILE A 1036 30.51 -11.89 -2.41
C ILE A 1036 32.02 -11.93 -2.62
N TYR A 1037 32.54 -12.90 -3.36
CA TYR A 1037 33.96 -12.94 -3.74
C TYR A 1037 34.14 -13.11 -5.25
N SER A 1038 35.17 -12.46 -5.80
CA SER A 1038 35.46 -12.46 -7.23
C SER A 1038 36.61 -13.40 -7.56
N TYR A 1039 36.30 -14.58 -8.09
CA TYR A 1039 37.29 -15.56 -8.51
C TYR A 1039 36.71 -16.54 -9.53
N PRO A 1040 37.37 -16.85 -10.67
CA PRO A 1040 36.79 -17.71 -11.70
C PRO A 1040 36.55 -19.13 -11.20
N LYS A 1041 35.39 -19.69 -11.54
CA LYS A 1041 34.96 -21.04 -11.11
C LYS A 1041 35.97 -22.13 -11.48
N GLU A 1042 36.67 -22.00 -12.61
CA GLU A 1042 37.67 -22.94 -13.10
C GLU A 1042 38.86 -23.12 -12.17
N VAL A 1043 39.14 -22.10 -11.36
CA VAL A 1043 40.29 -22.04 -10.45
C VAL A 1043 39.89 -21.86 -9.01
N ASP A 1044 38.59 -21.89 -8.71
CA ASP A 1044 38.04 -21.70 -7.37
C ASP A 1044 38.52 -22.76 -6.37
N TYR A 1045 38.62 -22.35 -5.11
CA TYR A 1045 39.00 -23.21 -3.98
C TYR A 1045 37.76 -23.74 -3.23
N PHE A 1046 36.64 -23.02 -3.33
CA PHE A 1046 35.46 -23.28 -2.52
C PHE A 1046 34.47 -24.17 -3.28
N ASN A 1047 34.27 -25.38 -2.78
CA ASN A 1047 33.15 -26.23 -3.21
C ASN A 1047 31.81 -25.69 -2.66
N ASP A 1048 30.70 -26.28 -3.09
CA ASP A 1048 29.36 -25.80 -2.70
C ASP A 1048 29.09 -25.91 -1.20
N GLU A 1049 29.68 -26.91 -0.53
CA GLU A 1049 29.58 -27.07 0.92
C GLU A 1049 30.28 -25.95 1.68
N LEU A 1050 31.52 -25.62 1.30
CA LEU A 1050 32.25 -24.49 1.88
C LEU A 1050 31.55 -23.16 1.58
N LYS A 1051 31.07 -22.94 0.35
CA LYS A 1051 30.29 -21.75 -0.01
C LYS A 1051 29.08 -21.58 0.90
N LYS A 1052 28.37 -22.67 1.19
CA LYS A 1052 27.22 -22.67 2.09
C LYS A 1052 27.63 -22.42 3.55
N ASN A 1053 28.65 -23.12 4.05
CA ASN A 1053 29.10 -23.02 5.43
C ASN A 1053 29.62 -21.61 5.77
N TYR A 1054 30.27 -20.96 4.80
CA TYR A 1054 30.83 -19.62 4.96
C TYR A 1054 29.95 -18.50 4.37
N LYS A 1055 28.74 -18.82 3.89
CA LYS A 1055 27.78 -17.87 3.29
C LYS A 1055 28.41 -17.01 2.21
N LEU A 1056 28.94 -17.65 1.18
CA LEU A 1056 29.67 -17.03 0.08
C LEU A 1056 28.90 -17.14 -1.24
N LEU A 1057 28.86 -16.03 -1.98
CA LEU A 1057 28.49 -15.98 -3.39
C LEU A 1057 29.73 -15.75 -4.24
N GLN A 1058 29.97 -16.65 -5.18
CA GLN A 1058 31.05 -16.53 -6.14
C GLN A 1058 30.60 -15.73 -7.35
N ILE A 1059 31.45 -14.82 -7.82
CA ILE A 1059 31.38 -14.23 -9.16
C ILE A 1059 32.68 -14.52 -9.92
N ASP A 1060 32.59 -14.77 -11.21
CA ASP A 1060 33.76 -15.12 -12.02
C ASP A 1060 34.65 -13.92 -12.32
N SER A 1061 34.04 -12.77 -12.59
CA SER A 1061 34.72 -11.54 -12.98
C SER A 1061 33.86 -10.32 -12.65
N PRO A 1062 34.47 -9.18 -12.25
CA PRO A 1062 33.76 -7.93 -12.01
C PRO A 1062 33.54 -7.10 -13.28
N ILE A 1063 33.65 -7.69 -14.48
CA ILE A 1063 33.42 -6.97 -15.73
C ILE A 1063 31.91 -6.75 -15.95
N VAL A 1064 31.55 -5.48 -16.14
CA VAL A 1064 30.20 -5.08 -16.58
C VAL A 1064 30.19 -5.00 -18.11
N PRO A 1065 29.39 -5.83 -18.83
CA PRO A 1065 29.45 -5.91 -20.29
C PRO A 1065 29.26 -4.57 -21.01
N SER A 1066 28.40 -3.69 -20.50
CA SER A 1066 28.13 -2.36 -21.07
C SER A 1066 29.32 -1.38 -20.97
N ARG A 1067 30.36 -1.73 -20.20
CA ARG A 1067 31.56 -0.91 -19.99
C ARG A 1067 32.79 -1.42 -20.71
N ILE A 1068 32.65 -2.49 -21.49
CA ILE A 1068 33.75 -3.01 -22.29
C ILE A 1068 34.01 -1.99 -23.42
N PRO A 1069 35.22 -1.42 -23.50
CA PRO A 1069 35.58 -0.54 -24.60
C PRO A 1069 35.65 -1.32 -25.91
N PRO A 1070 35.56 -0.64 -27.07
CA PRO A 1070 35.91 -1.26 -28.35
C PRO A 1070 37.30 -1.92 -28.31
N PRO A 1071 37.53 -2.98 -29.12
CA PRO A 1071 38.85 -3.59 -29.25
C PRO A 1071 39.93 -2.54 -29.53
N PHE A 1072 41.13 -2.75 -28.98
CA PHE A 1072 42.24 -1.82 -29.15
C PHE A 1072 42.61 -1.68 -30.63
N GLU A 1073 42.62 -0.44 -31.14
CA GLU A 1073 42.99 -0.15 -32.52
C GLU A 1073 44.52 -0.24 -32.67
N LEU A 1074 44.99 -1.23 -33.41
CA LEU A 1074 46.41 -1.44 -33.65
C LEU A 1074 46.96 -0.37 -34.60
N PRO A 1075 48.08 0.31 -34.25
CA PRO A 1075 48.75 1.22 -35.18
C PRO A 1075 49.09 0.51 -36.50
N LYS A 1076 48.84 1.17 -37.65
CA LYS A 1076 48.96 0.55 -38.99
C LYS A 1076 50.30 -0.15 -39.22
N GLU A 1077 51.41 0.46 -38.81
CA GLU A 1077 52.74 -0.14 -38.99
C GLU A 1077 52.97 -1.33 -38.05
N PHE A 1078 52.43 -1.29 -36.84
CA PHE A 1078 52.50 -2.40 -35.90
C PHE A 1078 51.61 -3.59 -36.34
N ALA A 1079 50.45 -3.30 -36.91
CA ALA A 1079 49.53 -4.32 -37.42
C ALA A 1079 50.12 -5.14 -38.58
N LYS A 1080 50.97 -4.52 -39.42
CA LYS A 1080 51.67 -5.18 -40.53
C LYS A 1080 52.76 -6.16 -40.08
N LEU A 1081 53.26 -6.02 -38.85
CA LEU A 1081 54.29 -6.92 -38.34
C LEU A 1081 53.71 -8.33 -38.12
N PRO A 1082 54.40 -9.39 -38.56
CA PRO A 1082 53.95 -10.77 -38.35
C PRO A 1082 54.10 -11.16 -36.87
N GLY A 1083 53.33 -12.16 -36.44
CA GLY A 1083 53.45 -12.75 -35.10
C GLY A 1083 52.27 -12.48 -34.17
N LYS A 1084 52.30 -13.17 -33.03
CA LYS A 1084 51.30 -13.12 -31.95
C LYS A 1084 51.48 -11.88 -31.07
N ILE A 1085 50.38 -11.41 -30.47
CA ILE A 1085 50.36 -10.22 -29.61
C ILE A 1085 50.42 -10.65 -28.14
N ILE A 1086 51.45 -10.19 -27.43
CA ILE A 1086 51.64 -10.40 -26.01
C ILE A 1086 51.42 -9.07 -25.29
N TYR A 1087 50.48 -9.05 -24.34
CA TYR A 1087 50.27 -7.88 -23.48
C TYR A 1087 51.11 -7.99 -22.20
N VAL A 1088 51.88 -6.95 -21.87
CA VAL A 1088 52.78 -6.92 -20.72
C VAL A 1088 52.33 -5.83 -19.75
N SER A 1089 51.95 -6.23 -18.52
CA SER A 1089 51.58 -5.30 -17.45
C SER A 1089 51.90 -5.85 -16.06
N LEU A 1090 52.85 -5.21 -15.37
CA LEU A 1090 53.17 -5.52 -13.98
C LEU A 1090 52.29 -4.74 -12.98
N GLY A 1091 51.21 -4.11 -13.45
CA GLY A 1091 50.35 -3.25 -12.64
C GLY A 1091 51.00 -1.91 -12.30
N SER A 1092 50.20 -0.95 -11.85
CA SER A 1092 50.68 0.42 -11.55
C SER A 1092 51.69 0.46 -10.40
N MET A 1093 51.54 -0.42 -9.40
CA MET A 1093 52.42 -0.48 -8.24
C MET A 1093 53.81 -1.02 -8.60
N PHE A 1094 53.92 -2.18 -9.26
CA PHE A 1094 55.22 -2.82 -9.48
C PHE A 1094 55.92 -2.37 -10.77
N SER A 1095 55.22 -1.72 -11.69
CA SER A 1095 55.87 -1.05 -12.84
C SER A 1095 56.75 0.13 -12.41
N CYS A 1096 56.73 0.53 -11.12
CA CYS A 1096 57.68 1.50 -10.56
C CYS A 1096 59.14 1.01 -10.61
N TYR A 1097 59.35 -0.32 -10.56
CA TYR A 1097 60.64 -1.00 -10.70
C TYR A 1097 61.08 -1.03 -12.17
N HIS A 1098 61.21 0.16 -12.76
CA HIS A 1098 61.51 0.37 -14.18
C HIS A 1098 62.74 -0.42 -14.67
N THR A 1099 63.78 -0.61 -13.83
CA THR A 1099 64.95 -1.44 -14.18
C THR A 1099 64.59 -2.92 -14.39
N LYS A 1100 63.66 -3.46 -13.60
CA LYS A 1100 63.17 -4.84 -13.73
C LYS A 1100 62.27 -4.98 -14.95
N LEU A 1101 61.39 -4.01 -15.19
CA LEU A 1101 60.56 -3.97 -16.39
C LEU A 1101 61.43 -3.86 -17.65
N GLN A 1102 62.42 -2.98 -17.69
CA GLN A 1102 63.36 -2.84 -18.81
C GLN A 1102 64.07 -4.16 -19.09
N LYS A 1103 64.65 -4.81 -18.06
CA LYS A 1103 65.30 -6.12 -18.21
C LYS A 1103 64.35 -7.18 -18.80
N LEU A 1104 63.07 -7.16 -18.42
CA LEU A 1104 62.06 -8.05 -18.99
C LEU A 1104 61.84 -7.74 -20.47
N LEU A 1105 61.67 -6.47 -20.85
CA LEU A 1105 61.50 -6.07 -22.25
C LEU A 1105 62.72 -6.43 -23.11
N ASP A 1106 63.93 -6.21 -22.59
CA ASP A 1106 65.18 -6.58 -23.27
C ASP A 1106 65.25 -8.09 -23.51
N THR A 1107 64.79 -8.90 -22.55
CA THR A 1107 64.71 -10.36 -22.71
C THR A 1107 63.66 -10.76 -23.74
N LEU A 1108 62.52 -10.08 -23.76
CA LEU A 1108 61.44 -10.31 -24.72
C LEU A 1108 61.82 -9.94 -26.16
N ALA A 1109 62.75 -9.00 -26.34
CA ALA A 1109 63.24 -8.58 -27.65
C ALA A 1109 63.91 -9.72 -28.44
N ILE A 1110 64.38 -10.77 -27.76
CA ILE A 1110 64.99 -11.94 -28.41
C ILE A 1110 63.94 -12.80 -29.14
N LEU A 1111 62.65 -12.66 -28.79
CA LEU A 1111 61.57 -13.48 -29.32
C LEU A 1111 60.80 -12.77 -30.45
N PRO A 1112 60.30 -13.49 -31.46
CA PRO A 1112 59.68 -12.91 -32.66
C PRO A 1112 58.19 -12.56 -32.47
N TYR A 1113 57.83 -11.93 -31.34
CA TYR A 1113 56.44 -11.56 -31.02
C TYR A 1113 56.24 -10.05 -30.99
N LYS A 1114 54.96 -9.64 -31.02
CA LYS A 1114 54.53 -8.25 -30.88
C LYS A 1114 54.12 -7.99 -29.44
N TYR A 1115 54.50 -6.83 -28.90
CA TYR A 1115 54.29 -6.49 -27.49
C TYR A 1115 53.52 -5.19 -27.33
N ILE A 1116 52.47 -5.23 -26.53
CA ILE A 1116 51.79 -4.03 -26.04
C ILE A 1116 52.14 -3.90 -24.55
N VAL A 1117 52.70 -2.78 -24.14
CA VAL A 1117 53.29 -2.61 -22.80
C VAL A 1117 52.60 -1.49 -22.03
N SER A 1118 52.13 -1.80 -20.83
CA SER A 1118 51.77 -0.78 -19.83
C SER A 1118 53.04 -0.36 -19.08
N LYS A 1119 53.62 0.80 -19.41
CA LYS A 1119 54.91 1.24 -18.84
C LYS A 1119 54.81 1.70 -17.38
N GLY A 1120 53.60 2.04 -16.93
CA GLY A 1120 53.32 2.46 -15.56
C GLY A 1120 53.86 3.85 -15.20
N PRO A 1121 53.88 4.20 -13.90
CA PRO A 1121 54.17 5.56 -13.44
C PRO A 1121 55.57 6.11 -13.79
N ASN A 1122 56.57 5.23 -13.91
CA ASN A 1122 57.94 5.59 -14.30
C ASN A 1122 58.22 5.29 -15.78
N GLY A 1123 57.17 5.26 -16.62
CA GLY A 1123 57.28 4.81 -18.00
C GLY A 1123 58.10 5.72 -18.92
N ASP A 1124 58.44 6.94 -18.49
CA ASP A 1124 59.37 7.83 -19.20
C ASP A 1124 60.83 7.33 -19.09
N LYS A 1125 61.13 6.43 -18.15
CA LYS A 1125 62.43 5.77 -17.97
C LYS A 1125 62.55 4.45 -18.73
N ILE A 1126 61.50 4.04 -19.44
CA ILE A 1126 61.46 2.79 -20.21
C ILE A 1126 61.67 3.12 -21.69
N THR A 1127 62.57 2.40 -22.32
CA THR A 1127 62.80 2.46 -23.77
C THR A 1127 62.41 1.15 -24.43
N PHE A 1128 61.80 1.25 -25.60
CA PHE A 1128 61.43 0.07 -26.37
C PHE A 1128 62.61 -0.45 -27.20
N PRO A 1129 62.89 -1.77 -27.17
CA PRO A 1129 64.02 -2.36 -27.91
C PRO A 1129 63.94 -2.17 -29.43
N ASP A 1130 62.74 -2.26 -30.02
CA ASP A 1130 62.49 -2.06 -31.44
C ASP A 1130 60.99 -1.81 -31.74
N ASN A 1131 60.62 -1.76 -33.02
CA ASN A 1131 59.27 -1.45 -33.50
C ASN A 1131 58.21 -2.53 -33.21
N ARG A 1132 58.57 -3.69 -32.65
CA ARG A 1132 57.62 -4.72 -32.18
C ARG A 1132 57.05 -4.41 -30.81
N PHE A 1133 57.50 -3.35 -30.16
CA PHE A 1133 57.00 -2.88 -28.87
C PHE A 1133 56.26 -1.56 -29.05
N ILE A 1134 55.02 -1.51 -28.57
CA ILE A 1134 54.23 -0.28 -28.45
C ILE A 1134 53.66 -0.19 -27.04
N GLY A 1135 53.29 1.00 -26.60
CA GLY A 1135 52.69 1.17 -25.29
C GLY A 1135 52.85 2.56 -24.71
N GLU A 1136 52.12 2.80 -23.63
CA GLU A 1136 52.03 4.08 -22.95
C GLU A 1136 52.16 3.89 -21.45
N ASN A 1137 52.29 4.99 -20.70
CA ASN A 1137 52.33 4.95 -19.22
C ASN A 1137 51.03 4.34 -18.65
N PHE A 1138 49.91 4.54 -19.34
CA PHE A 1138 48.63 3.89 -19.09
C PHE A 1138 48.01 3.42 -20.41
N VAL A 1139 47.52 2.19 -20.45
CA VAL A 1139 46.77 1.63 -21.59
C VAL A 1139 45.46 1.02 -21.11
N ASN A 1140 44.46 0.98 -22.00
CA ASN A 1140 43.18 0.35 -21.67
C ASN A 1140 43.29 -1.17 -21.78
N GLN A 1141 43.51 -1.82 -20.63
CA GLN A 1141 43.69 -3.27 -20.51
C GLN A 1141 42.53 -4.07 -21.12
N LEU A 1142 41.28 -3.68 -20.89
CA LEU A 1142 40.11 -4.40 -21.42
C LEU A 1142 40.03 -4.34 -22.95
N ALA A 1143 40.48 -3.24 -23.56
CA ALA A 1143 40.56 -3.12 -25.01
C ALA A 1143 41.65 -4.03 -25.60
N ILE A 1144 42.78 -4.14 -24.90
CA ILE A 1144 43.94 -4.93 -25.35
C ILE A 1144 43.71 -6.43 -25.18
N LEU A 1145 43.08 -6.87 -24.08
CA LEU A 1145 42.79 -8.29 -23.83
C LEU A 1145 41.86 -8.90 -24.90
N GLN A 1146 41.09 -8.08 -25.62
CA GLN A 1146 40.27 -8.55 -26.76
C GLN A 1146 41.10 -8.96 -28.00
N VAL A 1147 42.35 -8.49 -28.11
CA VAL A 1147 43.22 -8.74 -29.27
C VAL A 1147 44.53 -9.44 -28.90
N ALA A 1148 44.83 -9.60 -27.62
CA ALA A 1148 46.03 -10.28 -27.14
C ALA A 1148 45.89 -11.80 -27.23
N ASP A 1149 46.95 -12.48 -27.64
CA ASP A 1149 47.03 -13.94 -27.64
C ASP A 1149 47.51 -14.48 -26.27
N MET A 1150 48.20 -13.66 -25.49
CA MET A 1150 48.75 -14.00 -24.18
C MET A 1150 48.99 -12.75 -23.33
N MET A 1151 48.94 -12.89 -22.00
CA MET A 1151 49.34 -11.84 -21.07
C MET A 1151 50.55 -12.24 -20.20
N ILE A 1152 51.45 -11.29 -19.95
CA ILE A 1152 52.44 -11.34 -18.87
C ILE A 1152 52.01 -10.35 -17.79
N ALA A 1153 51.69 -10.85 -16.60
CA ALA A 1153 51.08 -10.08 -15.53
C ALA A 1153 51.77 -10.28 -14.17
N HIS A 1154 51.61 -9.34 -13.26
CA HIS A 1154 52.01 -9.50 -11.86
C HIS A 1154 51.07 -10.41 -11.03
N GLY A 1155 49.84 -10.69 -11.51
CA GLY A 1155 48.90 -11.59 -10.84
C GLY A 1155 47.92 -10.95 -9.86
N GLY A 1156 47.76 -9.63 -9.85
CA GLY A 1156 46.68 -8.99 -9.11
C GLY A 1156 45.31 -9.52 -9.56
N ASN A 1157 44.42 -9.76 -8.60
CA ASN A 1157 43.21 -10.57 -8.83
C ASN A 1157 42.25 -9.99 -9.90
N ASN A 1158 42.14 -8.66 -10.04
CA ASN A 1158 41.36 -8.07 -11.14
C ASN A 1158 41.91 -8.49 -12.51
N THR A 1159 43.20 -8.27 -12.76
CA THR A 1159 43.86 -8.67 -14.01
C THR A 1159 43.76 -10.17 -14.25
N PHE A 1160 43.89 -10.96 -13.18
CA PHE A 1160 43.69 -12.40 -13.21
C PHE A 1160 42.30 -12.76 -13.75
N THR A 1161 41.23 -12.25 -13.12
CA THR A 1161 39.85 -12.51 -13.55
C THR A 1161 39.51 -11.94 -14.93
N GLU A 1162 40.12 -10.83 -15.34
CA GLU A 1162 39.96 -10.24 -16.68
C GLU A 1162 40.57 -11.14 -17.76
N CYS A 1163 41.73 -11.77 -17.50
CA CYS A 1163 42.31 -12.75 -18.42
C CYS A 1163 41.37 -13.93 -18.64
N PHE A 1164 40.78 -14.48 -17.57
CA PHE A 1164 39.78 -15.54 -17.68
C PHE A 1164 38.54 -15.08 -18.46
N TYR A 1165 38.03 -13.87 -18.20
CA TYR A 1165 36.88 -13.33 -18.91
C TYR A 1165 37.09 -13.28 -20.43
N PHE A 1166 38.27 -12.86 -20.89
CA PHE A 1166 38.60 -12.82 -22.33
C PHE A 1166 39.16 -14.14 -22.87
N GLY A 1167 39.44 -15.12 -22.00
CA GLY A 1167 40.04 -16.40 -22.37
C GLY A 1167 41.50 -16.26 -22.82
N VAL A 1168 42.25 -15.34 -22.21
CA VAL A 1168 43.65 -15.07 -22.52
C VAL A 1168 44.56 -15.82 -21.53
N PRO A 1169 45.41 -16.77 -21.98
CA PRO A 1169 46.36 -17.45 -21.12
C PRO A 1169 47.45 -16.48 -20.62
N SER A 1170 48.03 -16.77 -19.46
CA SER A 1170 49.00 -15.85 -18.85
C SER A 1170 50.21 -16.48 -18.16
N ILE A 1171 51.32 -15.73 -18.17
CA ILE A 1171 52.43 -15.93 -17.23
C ILE A 1171 52.26 -14.92 -16.08
N ILE A 1172 52.27 -15.43 -14.86
CA ILE A 1172 52.15 -14.63 -13.64
C ILE A 1172 53.51 -14.53 -12.95
N PHE A 1173 53.98 -13.29 -12.78
CA PHE A 1173 55.14 -12.88 -11.99
C PHE A 1173 54.69 -12.29 -10.64
N PRO A 1174 54.35 -13.12 -9.64
CA PRO A 1174 53.85 -12.63 -8.37
C PRO A 1174 54.94 -11.90 -7.60
N MET A 1175 54.56 -10.82 -6.92
CA MET A 1175 55.50 -10.05 -6.10
C MET A 1175 55.31 -10.37 -4.61
N ILE A 1176 54.09 -10.17 -4.10
CA ILE A 1176 53.74 -10.39 -2.70
C ILE A 1176 52.24 -10.66 -2.53
N GLY A 1177 51.86 -11.23 -1.38
CA GLY A 1177 50.47 -11.38 -0.97
C GLY A 1177 49.71 -12.37 -1.84
N ASP A 1178 48.44 -12.06 -2.11
CA ASP A 1178 47.48 -12.91 -2.80
C ASP A 1178 47.91 -13.29 -4.24
N GLN A 1179 48.77 -12.48 -4.85
CA GLN A 1179 49.36 -12.72 -6.18
C GLN A 1179 50.11 -14.06 -6.23
N LEU A 1180 50.81 -14.43 -5.14
CA LEU A 1180 51.54 -15.69 -5.04
C LEU A 1180 50.58 -16.87 -5.19
N ASN A 1181 49.40 -16.80 -4.58
CA ASN A 1181 48.37 -17.83 -4.69
C ASN A 1181 47.77 -17.87 -6.10
N ASN A 1182 47.49 -16.72 -6.72
CA ASN A 1182 47.00 -16.68 -8.11
C ASN A 1182 47.99 -17.32 -9.08
N ALA A 1183 49.28 -17.02 -8.93
CA ALA A 1183 50.35 -17.61 -9.73
C ALA A 1183 50.45 -19.13 -9.49
N LYS A 1184 50.38 -19.58 -8.24
CA LYS A 1184 50.36 -21.01 -7.94
C LYS A 1184 49.14 -21.70 -8.53
N ARG A 1185 47.96 -21.07 -8.43
CA ARG A 1185 46.69 -21.66 -8.85
C ARG A 1185 46.58 -21.81 -10.35
N ILE A 1186 47.04 -20.82 -11.12
CA ILE A 1186 46.99 -20.88 -12.59
C ILE A 1186 47.89 -21.99 -13.15
N GLU A 1187 49.02 -22.24 -12.49
CA GLU A 1187 49.93 -23.33 -12.83
C GLU A 1187 49.34 -24.69 -12.41
N GLU A 1188 48.85 -24.80 -11.18
CA GLU A 1188 48.22 -26.02 -10.63
C GLU A 1188 47.02 -26.48 -11.46
N THR A 1189 46.21 -25.53 -11.93
CA THR A 1189 45.01 -25.81 -12.73
C THR A 1189 45.28 -25.85 -14.23
N GLY A 1190 46.51 -25.56 -14.67
CA GLY A 1190 46.92 -25.62 -16.08
C GLY A 1190 46.20 -24.63 -16.99
N PHE A 1191 46.06 -23.37 -16.55
CA PHE A 1191 45.57 -22.25 -17.37
C PHE A 1191 46.70 -21.29 -17.80
N GLY A 1192 47.89 -21.45 -17.23
CA GLY A 1192 49.04 -20.57 -17.43
C GLY A 1192 50.26 -21.04 -16.61
N TYR A 1193 51.24 -20.17 -16.44
CA TYR A 1193 52.47 -20.49 -15.71
C TYR A 1193 52.83 -19.44 -14.66
N ARG A 1194 53.44 -19.90 -13.57
CA ARG A 1194 54.11 -19.05 -12.58
C ARG A 1194 55.57 -18.82 -12.97
N MET A 1195 56.11 -17.64 -12.70
CA MET A 1195 57.54 -17.35 -12.80
C MET A 1195 58.01 -16.37 -11.71
N ASP A 1196 59.28 -16.43 -11.32
CA ASP A 1196 59.86 -15.48 -10.35
C ASP A 1196 60.56 -14.32 -11.07
N LEU A 1197 60.04 -13.10 -10.92
CA LEU A 1197 60.59 -11.91 -11.58
C LEU A 1197 62.01 -11.60 -11.12
N MET A 1198 62.39 -12.02 -9.92
CA MET A 1198 63.69 -11.74 -9.34
C MET A 1198 64.77 -12.68 -9.87
N ASN A 1199 64.40 -13.92 -10.21
CA ASN A 1199 65.35 -15.02 -10.45
C ASN A 1199 65.14 -15.80 -11.76
N TYR A 1200 64.22 -15.39 -12.64
CA TYR A 1200 63.99 -16.10 -13.91
C TYR A 1200 65.23 -16.11 -14.83
N THR A 1201 65.34 -17.15 -15.64
CA THR A 1201 66.32 -17.23 -16.74
C THR A 1201 65.68 -16.92 -18.10
N GLN A 1202 66.49 -16.49 -19.06
CA GLN A 1202 65.99 -16.17 -20.41
C GLN A 1202 65.41 -17.42 -21.09
N GLU A 1203 66.05 -18.57 -20.90
CA GLU A 1203 65.63 -19.87 -21.44
C GLU A 1203 64.28 -20.30 -20.87
N GLU A 1204 64.06 -20.10 -19.57
CA GLU A 1204 62.80 -20.44 -18.92
C GLU A 1204 61.65 -19.59 -19.45
N LEU A 1205 61.84 -18.27 -19.55
CA LEU A 1205 60.82 -17.36 -20.06
C LEU A 1205 60.47 -17.67 -21.51
N LYS A 1206 61.49 -17.89 -22.35
CA LYS A 1206 61.33 -18.30 -23.75
C LYS A 1206 60.54 -19.60 -23.87
N TYR A 1207 60.88 -20.61 -23.07
CA TYR A 1207 60.18 -21.89 -23.08
C TYR A 1207 58.71 -21.74 -22.72
N LYS A 1208 58.38 -21.04 -21.62
CA LYS A 1208 57.00 -20.86 -21.14
C LYS A 1208 56.14 -20.05 -22.12
N ILE A 1209 56.68 -18.98 -22.72
CA ILE A 1209 55.98 -18.20 -23.75
C ILE A 1209 55.67 -19.07 -24.97
N ASN A 1210 56.68 -19.75 -25.52
CA ASN A 1210 56.48 -20.60 -26.69
C ASN A 1210 55.49 -21.73 -26.41
N LYS A 1211 55.53 -22.31 -25.20
CA LYS A 1211 54.59 -23.35 -24.80
C LYS A 1211 53.16 -22.84 -24.75
N ILE A 1212 52.89 -21.68 -24.14
CA ILE A 1212 51.53 -21.09 -24.15
C ILE A 1212 51.05 -20.83 -25.57
N LEU A 1213 51.89 -20.24 -26.43
CA LEU A 1213 51.49 -19.81 -27.76
C LEU A 1213 51.37 -20.96 -28.79
N SER A 1214 51.90 -22.15 -28.48
CA SER A 1214 51.82 -23.34 -29.34
C SER A 1214 50.91 -24.45 -28.82
N ASP A 1215 50.49 -24.39 -27.55
CA ASP A 1215 49.60 -25.39 -26.94
C ASP A 1215 48.12 -25.05 -27.23
N GLU A 1216 47.60 -25.61 -28.32
CA GLU A 1216 46.20 -25.43 -28.73
C GLU A 1216 45.20 -25.87 -27.66
N SER A 1217 45.52 -26.91 -26.87
CA SER A 1217 44.66 -27.38 -25.79
C SER A 1217 44.57 -26.36 -24.66
N LEU A 1218 45.69 -25.74 -24.28
CA LEU A 1218 45.72 -24.69 -23.26
C LEU A 1218 44.97 -23.44 -23.73
N ILE A 1219 45.15 -23.03 -24.98
CA ILE A 1219 44.46 -21.88 -25.58
C ILE A 1219 42.95 -22.13 -25.61
N GLU A 1220 42.52 -23.29 -26.11
CA GLU A 1220 41.10 -23.65 -26.20
C GLU A 1220 40.44 -23.74 -24.82
N LYS A 1221 41.16 -24.27 -23.83
CA LYS A 1221 40.70 -24.33 -22.44
C LYS A 1221 40.45 -22.94 -21.86
N ASN A 1222 41.35 -21.97 -22.10
CA ASN A 1222 41.16 -20.58 -21.68
C ASN A 1222 39.96 -19.93 -22.40
N LYS A 1223 39.83 -20.14 -23.73
CA LYS A 1223 38.69 -19.63 -24.50
C LYS A 1223 37.35 -20.12 -23.97
N LYS A 1224 37.23 -21.43 -23.70
CA LYS A 1224 36.02 -22.04 -23.13
C LYS A 1224 35.64 -21.45 -21.77
N ALA A 1225 36.63 -21.20 -20.91
CA ALA A 1225 36.40 -20.51 -19.64
C ALA A 1225 35.82 -19.10 -19.88
N GLY A 1226 36.43 -18.31 -20.77
CA GLY A 1226 35.93 -16.98 -21.11
C GLY A 1226 34.52 -16.99 -21.71
N GLU A 1227 34.22 -17.93 -22.60
CA GLU A 1227 32.87 -18.11 -23.16
C GLU A 1227 31.84 -18.42 -22.08
N ARG A 1228 32.15 -19.35 -21.16
CA ARG A 1228 31.27 -19.67 -20.04
C ARG A 1228 31.00 -18.43 -19.19
N ILE A 1229 32.06 -17.72 -18.78
CA ILE A 1229 31.95 -16.54 -17.92
C ILE A 1229 31.03 -15.49 -18.55
N ARG A 1230 31.18 -15.21 -19.85
CA ARG A 1230 30.34 -14.26 -20.59
C ARG A 1230 28.88 -14.73 -20.72
N ASN A 1231 28.65 -16.03 -20.84
CA ASN A 1231 27.31 -16.61 -21.00
C ASN A 1231 26.55 -16.78 -19.68
N GLU A 1232 27.23 -17.20 -18.61
CA GLU A 1232 26.59 -17.53 -17.34
C GLU A 1232 26.20 -16.31 -16.50
N LYS A 1233 26.84 -15.14 -16.72
CA LYS A 1233 26.49 -13.87 -16.08
C LYS A 1233 26.45 -13.97 -14.55
N SER A 1234 27.52 -14.52 -13.97
CA SER A 1234 27.61 -14.79 -12.52
C SER A 1234 27.45 -13.52 -11.68
N LEU A 1235 27.97 -12.38 -12.16
CA LEU A 1235 27.88 -11.09 -11.47
C LEU A 1235 26.41 -10.66 -11.29
N GLU A 1236 25.64 -10.66 -12.38
CA GLU A 1236 24.23 -10.28 -12.36
C GLU A 1236 23.40 -11.22 -11.48
N LYS A 1237 23.66 -12.53 -11.55
CA LYS A 1237 23.02 -13.53 -10.68
C LYS A 1237 23.33 -13.30 -9.21
N ALA A 1238 24.60 -13.09 -8.85
CA ALA A 1238 25.01 -12.86 -7.47
C ALA A 1238 24.43 -11.57 -6.90
N VAL A 1239 24.42 -10.48 -7.68
CA VAL A 1239 23.82 -9.20 -7.27
C VAL A 1239 22.32 -9.34 -7.03
N LYS A 1240 21.61 -10.10 -7.88
CA LYS A 1240 20.18 -10.40 -7.66
C LYS A 1240 19.95 -11.17 -6.35
N ILE A 1241 20.69 -12.27 -6.13
CA ILE A 1241 20.55 -13.08 -4.91
C ILE A 1241 20.89 -12.25 -3.67
N PHE A 1242 21.96 -11.45 -3.73
CA PHE A 1242 22.32 -10.53 -2.67
C PHE A 1242 21.19 -9.53 -2.38
N TYR A 1243 20.64 -8.89 -3.41
CA TYR A 1243 19.54 -7.94 -3.26
C TYR A 1243 18.28 -8.58 -2.65
N GLU A 1244 17.93 -9.79 -3.06
CA GLU A 1244 16.80 -10.54 -2.49
C GLU A 1244 17.03 -10.89 -1.00
N SER A 1245 18.28 -11.19 -0.63
CA SER A 1245 18.66 -11.48 0.77
C SER A 1245 18.49 -10.27 1.70
N ILE A 1246 18.83 -9.06 1.24
CA ILE A 1246 18.66 -7.83 2.01
C ILE A 1246 17.21 -7.34 2.04
N LYS A 1247 16.36 -7.75 1.09
CA LYS A 1247 14.95 -7.35 1.02
C LYS A 1247 14.09 -8.09 2.04
N ASN A 1248 14.31 -9.39 2.21
CA ASN A 1248 13.38 -10.26 2.95
C ASN A 1248 13.54 -10.27 4.48
N LYS A 1249 14.49 -9.52 5.08
CA LYS A 1249 14.90 -9.59 6.51
C LYS A 1249 15.23 -11.02 7.04
N ASN A 1250 15.07 -12.06 6.22
CA ASN A 1250 15.32 -13.45 6.51
C ASN A 1250 16.70 -13.84 5.96
N ASN A 1251 17.69 -13.89 6.84
CA ASN A 1251 19.09 -14.26 6.56
C ASN A 1251 19.29 -15.76 6.24
N ASN A 1252 18.22 -16.49 5.92
CA ASN A 1252 18.22 -17.95 5.70
C ASN A 1252 17.98 -18.34 4.22
N LEU A 1253 18.30 -17.47 3.26
CA LEU A 1253 18.41 -17.90 1.86
C LEU A 1253 19.62 -18.83 1.72
N VAL A 1254 19.41 -20.10 2.02
CA VAL A 1254 20.25 -21.18 1.52
C VAL A 1254 20.08 -21.18 0.01
N VAL A 1255 21.16 -20.90 -0.72
CA VAL A 1255 21.23 -21.07 -2.16
C VAL A 1255 20.80 -22.51 -2.46
N LYS A 1256 19.58 -22.69 -2.95
CA LYS A 1256 19.16 -23.94 -3.57
C LYS A 1256 19.67 -23.90 -5.01
N ASN A 1257 20.58 -24.83 -5.30
CA ASN A 1257 21.28 -25.12 -6.55
C ASN A 1257 20.66 -24.56 -7.83
#